data_AF-A0A2M7KU17-F1
#
_entry.id   AF-A0A2M7KU17-F1
#
_cell.length_a   1.000
_cell.length_b   1.000
_cell.length_c   1.000
_cell.angle_alpha   90.00
_cell.angle_beta   90.00
_cell.angle_gamma   90.00
#
_symmetry.space_group_name_H-M   'P 1'
#
loop_
_entity.id
_entity.type
_entity.pdbx_description
1 polymer ?
#
loop_
_entity_poly.entity_id
_entity_poly.type
_entity_poly.pdbx_seq_one_letter_code
_entity_poly.pdbx_strand_id
1 'polypeptide(L)'
;MALFQRKDEGPETDNGADAEEQAPEPVLTVATEVLGGAPELVCSSDLTLAGDYQTLWLVANQHRVAVVTPDEEEPKVLREFTIAEVGKFATEKFVGNAVLRAEVGGDERDVVRFSLAQTDKFEHACEQLEEFRKRGLGEEKDEHQESSSSRCPKCHQTIPAWADECPKCKPKGKVLLRALKYLLPWWHLSLVTLALMFIVNGLGLASPLFMKILLDDVLSDKKIALARPVGPTEAFLPTETPPQGWPVKPTQRKLLIGDERIEYKHVSLEKPFGFAGCVRGTAGTHPSPHKKSDLLRPKPRPLRESLRLLFLVVFGGILGTRVASAVLGALRAYMMRYLGEKIIMGLRQQIYAHLHRLSLGFYDQQQTGSLMYRVNADTGRLQGFIAGALQDLLRDITTALIICVILFRMHAGLALIVLGPVPLIVWGSRAFGKRMNRLYHRVWRIGSAVNAVLADAIPGVRVVKAFDKERYEVRRYAHMQHKGFRVSMRASMLSNMFYPALGLLSMAGTLSIWGYGGYLVLTGASSTLTLGTLIAFLAYAGRFYQPINSLARFNDEIQRVSTSAERVFEILDAHPEVADREDAVVLKDVRGEIEFDRVSFAYADHDPVVKDLTMTVHPGEMIGVVGPSGAGKTTLINLVCRFYDVTSGAIRLDGVDLKDLGVHSLRSHIGVVLQEPYLFQGTIAENILYGRPDATKEEILRATEAAFALDILVRLDDGFDQLVGERGARLSGGQKQRLSIARAILRNPKLLILDEATSAVDSETEDKIRRAIESLVQNRTTIAIAHRLSTLRRASRLAVLEKGVLVELGTHAELLAHEDGLFKRLWSKQMSVAADEALSTGALAELEDTTEEEAPEETMLRLDPEETRLAIEDDLFLQVSGRDGVLFEKVRPARSFPLTAPWELILLCDEEDQPVAFLPHTKALEDASFQALHQCLFWRYFVPQILEIRSVAVESGSATKWDVVTNRGERSFLVKKRSDARTLDPRRLFITDSEGNRYNLPDYGDLLPPSQVALERLQFV
;
A
#
# COMPACT_ATOMS: atom_id res chain seq x y z
N MET A 1 41.52 4.88 0.62
CA MET A 1 40.74 4.78 -0.64
C MET A 1 41.58 4.20 -1.80
N ALA A 2 42.53 3.27 -1.55
CA ALA A 2 43.35 2.66 -2.61
C ALA A 2 43.86 1.24 -2.26
N LEU A 3 43.10 0.45 -1.49
CA LEU A 3 43.54 -0.91 -1.07
C LEU A 3 42.45 -1.99 -1.12
N PHE A 4 41.33 -1.77 -1.82
CA PHE A 4 40.25 -2.76 -1.99
C PHE A 4 39.84 -2.92 -3.45
N GLN A 5 40.83 -2.95 -4.35
CA GLN A 5 40.66 -3.43 -5.72
C GLN A 5 41.38 -4.78 -5.84
N ARG A 6 40.69 -5.86 -5.49
CA ARG A 6 41.03 -7.20 -5.96
C ARG A 6 39.78 -7.82 -6.55
N LYS A 7 39.89 -8.07 -7.86
CA LYS A 7 39.10 -8.94 -8.74
C LYS A 7 37.99 -9.72 -8.04
N ASP A 8 36.75 -9.33 -8.36
CA ASP A 8 35.58 -10.21 -8.47
C ASP A 8 34.68 -9.58 -9.55
N GLU A 9 35.17 -9.62 -10.79
CA GLU A 9 34.33 -9.46 -11.98
C GLU A 9 33.91 -10.87 -12.39
N GLY A 10 32.84 -11.37 -11.77
CA GLY A 10 32.05 -12.48 -12.33
C GLY A 10 31.21 -11.95 -13.50
N PRO A 11 30.85 -12.80 -14.49
CA PRO A 11 30.17 -12.34 -15.68
C PRO A 11 28.79 -11.77 -15.31
N GLU A 12 28.52 -10.57 -15.79
CA GLU A 12 27.21 -9.93 -15.73
C GLU A 12 26.22 -10.78 -16.54
N THR A 13 25.34 -11.53 -15.87
CA THR A 13 24.21 -12.19 -16.54
C THR A 13 23.12 -11.16 -16.79
N ASP A 14 23.11 -10.64 -18.02
CA ASP A 14 22.07 -9.80 -18.58
C ASP A 14 20.86 -10.68 -18.94
N ASN A 15 19.92 -10.85 -18.01
CA ASN A 15 18.65 -11.51 -18.28
C ASN A 15 17.75 -10.58 -19.12
N GLY A 16 18.01 -10.57 -20.42
CA GLY A 16 17.10 -10.10 -21.46
C GLY A 16 16.69 -11.28 -22.34
N ALA A 17 15.50 -11.82 -22.10
CA ALA A 17 14.78 -12.52 -23.17
C ALA A 17 14.57 -11.50 -24.31
N ASP A 18 14.84 -11.92 -25.55
CA ASP A 18 14.74 -11.17 -26.83
C ASP A 18 16.07 -10.74 -27.50
N ALA A 19 17.22 -11.34 -27.15
CA ALA A 19 18.40 -11.34 -28.03
C ALA A 19 18.68 -12.78 -28.47
N GLU A 20 18.65 -13.06 -29.78
CA GLU A 20 19.16 -14.31 -30.35
C GLU A 20 20.59 -14.51 -29.86
N GLU A 21 20.80 -15.51 -28.99
CA GLU A 21 22.08 -15.78 -28.37
C GLU A 21 23.00 -16.42 -29.42
N GLN A 22 23.94 -15.63 -29.97
CA GLN A 22 24.86 -16.13 -31.00
C GLN A 22 26.03 -16.88 -30.34
N ALA A 23 26.17 -18.17 -30.69
CA ALA A 23 27.35 -18.95 -30.31
C ALA A 23 28.61 -18.43 -31.02
N PRO A 24 29.82 -18.57 -30.43
CA PRO A 24 31.07 -18.25 -31.09
C PRO A 24 31.23 -18.99 -32.43
N GLU A 25 31.81 -18.36 -33.46
CA GLU A 25 32.03 -18.98 -34.78
C GLU A 25 32.71 -20.37 -34.73
N PRO A 26 33.70 -20.65 -33.85
CA PRO A 26 34.27 -21.99 -33.72
C PRO A 26 33.23 -23.03 -33.30
N VAL A 27 32.34 -22.69 -32.37
CA VAL A 27 31.26 -23.57 -31.89
C VAL A 27 30.23 -23.80 -33.00
N LEU A 28 29.88 -22.77 -33.77
CA LEU A 28 28.95 -22.90 -34.90
C LEU A 28 29.53 -23.77 -36.03
N THR A 29 30.84 -23.71 -36.26
CA THR A 29 31.52 -24.52 -37.29
C THR A 29 31.44 -26.00 -36.92
N VAL A 30 31.83 -26.36 -35.69
CA VAL A 30 31.74 -27.75 -35.19
C VAL A 30 30.28 -28.20 -35.08
N ALA A 31 29.37 -27.33 -34.64
CA ALA A 31 27.94 -27.64 -34.59
C ALA A 31 27.39 -27.97 -35.97
N THR A 32 27.78 -27.23 -37.02
CA THR A 32 27.29 -27.47 -38.38
C THR A 32 27.78 -28.80 -38.94
N GLU A 33 29.04 -29.17 -38.64
CA GLU A 33 29.63 -30.46 -39.04
C GLU A 33 28.92 -31.64 -38.37
N VAL A 34 28.64 -31.54 -37.07
CA VAL A 34 28.07 -32.61 -36.25
C VAL A 34 26.57 -32.78 -36.52
N LEU A 35 25.85 -31.68 -36.68
CA LEU A 35 24.42 -31.68 -36.99
C LEU A 35 24.13 -32.02 -38.47
N GLY A 36 25.14 -31.96 -39.36
CA GLY A 36 24.97 -32.15 -40.80
C GLY A 36 24.22 -31.01 -41.50
N GLY A 37 24.17 -29.82 -40.88
CA GLY A 37 23.41 -28.65 -41.32
C GLY A 37 23.45 -27.53 -40.28
N ALA A 38 22.89 -26.36 -40.61
CA ALA A 38 22.88 -25.22 -39.68
C ALA A 38 22.05 -25.55 -38.42
N PRO A 39 22.50 -25.14 -37.22
CA PRO A 39 21.72 -25.32 -36.00
C PRO A 39 20.45 -24.45 -36.04
N GLU A 40 19.30 -25.04 -35.73
CA GLU A 40 18.01 -24.34 -35.59
C GLU A 40 17.76 -23.90 -34.13
N LEU A 41 18.36 -24.61 -33.17
CA LEU A 41 18.38 -24.27 -31.75
C LEU A 41 19.83 -24.09 -31.30
N VAL A 42 20.11 -22.98 -30.61
CA VAL A 42 21.41 -22.67 -29.99
C VAL A 42 21.15 -22.05 -28.63
N CYS A 43 21.66 -22.67 -27.57
CA CYS A 43 21.52 -22.11 -26.22
C CYS A 43 22.73 -22.44 -25.33
N SER A 44 23.25 -21.45 -24.61
CA SER A 44 24.34 -21.65 -23.66
C SER A 44 23.85 -22.21 -22.31
N SER A 45 24.63 -23.06 -21.65
CA SER A 45 24.49 -23.51 -20.27
C SER A 45 25.66 -23.00 -19.43
N ASP A 46 25.49 -22.86 -18.12
CA ASP A 46 26.52 -22.44 -17.16
C ASP A 46 27.09 -23.56 -16.27
N LEU A 47 26.64 -24.81 -16.42
CA LEU A 47 27.11 -25.95 -15.62
C LEU A 47 27.56 -27.13 -16.49
N THR A 48 28.61 -27.80 -16.06
CA THR A 48 28.99 -29.14 -16.55
C THR A 48 28.08 -30.21 -15.95
N LEU A 49 28.09 -31.42 -16.53
CA LEU A 49 27.41 -32.58 -15.94
C LEU A 49 27.92 -32.93 -14.53
N ALA A 50 29.19 -32.61 -14.22
CA ALA A 50 29.75 -32.77 -12.88
C ALA A 50 29.24 -31.71 -11.88
N GLY A 51 28.60 -30.64 -12.37
CA GLY A 51 28.09 -29.53 -11.56
C GLY A 51 29.06 -28.37 -11.37
N ASP A 52 30.18 -28.36 -12.11
CA ASP A 52 31.14 -27.25 -12.11
C ASP A 52 30.69 -26.12 -13.05
N TYR A 53 31.02 -24.87 -12.71
CA TYR A 53 30.68 -23.72 -13.54
C TYR A 53 31.56 -23.65 -14.79
N GLN A 54 30.97 -23.92 -15.95
CA GLN A 54 31.61 -23.79 -17.26
C GLN A 54 30.52 -23.53 -18.32
N THR A 55 30.83 -22.69 -19.31
CA THR A 55 29.90 -22.45 -20.41
C THR A 55 29.90 -23.62 -21.38
N LEU A 56 28.75 -24.27 -21.57
CA LEU A 56 28.52 -25.30 -22.60
C LEU A 56 27.47 -24.81 -23.60
N TRP A 57 27.50 -25.29 -24.83
CA TRP A 57 26.53 -24.92 -25.86
C TRP A 57 25.71 -26.13 -26.27
N LEU A 58 24.40 -26.08 -26.04
CA LEU A 58 23.45 -27.05 -26.58
C LEU A 58 23.02 -26.53 -27.96
N VAL A 59 23.22 -27.36 -28.98
CA VAL A 59 22.90 -27.06 -30.38
C VAL A 59 22.06 -28.20 -30.96
N ALA A 60 21.03 -27.88 -31.73
CA ALA A 60 20.18 -28.90 -32.35
C ALA A 60 19.59 -28.45 -33.69
N ASN A 61 19.24 -29.42 -34.53
CA ASN A 61 18.39 -29.27 -35.70
C ASN A 61 17.28 -30.34 -35.66
N GLN A 62 16.52 -30.51 -36.74
CA GLN A 62 15.44 -31.49 -36.81
C GLN A 62 15.88 -32.97 -36.73
N HIS A 63 17.18 -33.25 -36.80
CA HIS A 63 17.70 -34.61 -36.87
C HIS A 63 18.59 -34.98 -35.67
N ARG A 64 19.36 -34.04 -35.13
CA ARG A 64 20.38 -34.30 -34.11
C ARG A 64 20.42 -33.18 -33.06
N VAL A 65 20.86 -33.55 -31.86
CA VAL A 65 21.18 -32.62 -30.77
C VAL A 65 22.58 -32.92 -30.24
N ALA A 66 23.38 -31.88 -30.02
CA ALA A 66 24.74 -32.01 -29.54
C ALA A 66 25.05 -30.96 -28.46
N VAL A 67 25.98 -31.30 -27.56
CA VAL A 67 26.52 -30.37 -26.56
C VAL A 67 28.00 -30.14 -26.85
N VAL A 68 28.37 -28.89 -27.07
CA VAL A 68 29.72 -28.47 -27.49
C VAL A 68 30.37 -27.62 -26.39
N THR A 69 31.62 -27.91 -26.06
CA THR A 69 32.41 -27.06 -25.16
C THR A 69 33.21 -26.03 -25.97
N PRO A 70 33.31 -24.77 -25.50
CA PRO A 70 34.09 -23.72 -26.14
C PRO A 70 35.60 -23.76 -25.81
N ASP A 71 36.09 -24.69 -24.96
CA ASP A 71 37.40 -24.55 -24.28
C ASP A 71 38.62 -25.26 -24.91
N GLU A 72 39.75 -24.54 -24.83
CA GLU A 72 41.19 -24.75 -25.16
C GLU A 72 41.58 -25.50 -26.46
N GLU A 73 41.97 -24.70 -27.47
CA GLU A 73 42.52 -25.00 -28.80
C GLU A 73 41.56 -25.49 -29.90
N GLU A 74 40.61 -26.40 -29.62
CA GLU A 74 39.58 -26.85 -30.60
C GLU A 74 38.24 -27.20 -29.90
N PRO A 75 37.07 -26.74 -30.40
CA PRO A 75 35.77 -27.07 -29.81
C PRO A 75 35.50 -28.57 -29.89
N LYS A 76 35.08 -29.18 -28.77
CA LYS A 76 34.80 -30.63 -28.68
C LYS A 76 33.32 -30.90 -28.45
N VAL A 77 32.80 -31.93 -29.12
CA VAL A 77 31.46 -32.46 -28.84
C VAL A 77 31.54 -33.37 -27.62
N LEU A 78 30.79 -33.02 -26.58
CA LEU A 78 30.71 -33.81 -25.34
C LEU A 78 29.65 -34.91 -25.43
N ARG A 79 28.53 -34.61 -26.10
CA ARG A 79 27.39 -35.50 -26.27
C ARG A 79 26.72 -35.23 -27.60
N GLU A 80 26.18 -36.28 -28.18
CA GLU A 80 25.43 -36.25 -29.42
C GLU A 80 24.32 -37.29 -29.34
N PHE A 81 23.12 -36.91 -29.77
CA PHE A 81 21.96 -37.79 -29.84
C PHE A 81 21.24 -37.59 -31.17
N THR A 82 20.76 -38.68 -31.75
CA THR A 82 19.85 -38.64 -32.90
C THR A 82 18.44 -38.46 -32.39
N ILE A 83 17.73 -37.42 -32.83
CA ILE A 83 16.39 -37.08 -32.30
C ILE A 83 15.38 -38.21 -32.51
N ALA A 84 15.50 -38.97 -33.61
CA ALA A 84 14.65 -40.12 -33.89
C ALA A 84 14.81 -41.29 -32.89
N GLU A 85 15.93 -41.37 -32.17
CA GLU A 85 16.21 -42.42 -31.18
C GLU A 85 15.81 -42.01 -29.75
N VAL A 86 15.40 -40.75 -29.56
CA VAL A 86 14.99 -40.20 -28.27
C VAL A 86 13.47 -40.38 -28.11
N GLY A 87 13.05 -41.09 -27.07
CA GLY A 87 11.65 -41.26 -26.70
C GLY A 87 11.03 -39.96 -26.16
N LYS A 88 11.75 -39.26 -25.28
CA LYS A 88 11.30 -38.02 -24.64
C LYS A 88 12.47 -37.15 -24.18
N PHE A 89 12.33 -35.84 -24.29
CA PHE A 89 13.13 -34.85 -23.59
C PHE A 89 12.36 -34.32 -22.38
N ALA A 90 13.03 -34.19 -21.23
CA ALA A 90 12.43 -33.65 -20.02
C ALA A 90 13.45 -32.85 -19.20
N THR A 91 13.01 -31.82 -18.51
CA THR A 91 13.83 -31.10 -17.53
C THR A 91 13.50 -31.59 -16.12
N GLU A 92 14.52 -31.89 -15.31
CA GLU A 92 14.37 -32.29 -13.92
C GLU A 92 15.11 -31.31 -13.01
N LYS A 93 14.44 -30.85 -11.94
CA LYS A 93 14.96 -29.85 -11.00
C LYS A 93 15.55 -30.53 -9.77
N PHE A 94 16.77 -30.15 -9.40
CA PHE A 94 17.44 -30.54 -8.17
C PHE A 94 17.68 -29.33 -7.25
N VAL A 95 18.26 -29.58 -6.08
CA VAL A 95 18.61 -28.51 -5.14
C VAL A 95 19.76 -27.68 -5.71
N GLY A 96 19.43 -26.49 -6.24
CA GLY A 96 20.39 -25.50 -6.72
C GLY A 96 20.71 -25.53 -8.23
N ASN A 97 20.32 -26.59 -8.94
CA ASN A 97 20.48 -26.72 -10.40
C ASN A 97 19.35 -27.57 -11.01
N ALA A 98 19.37 -27.73 -12.34
CA ALA A 98 18.47 -28.60 -13.08
C ALA A 98 19.22 -29.27 -14.24
N VAL A 99 18.63 -30.33 -14.80
CA VAL A 99 19.20 -31.09 -15.92
C VAL A 99 18.17 -31.27 -17.02
N LEU A 100 18.60 -31.21 -18.27
CA LEU A 100 17.84 -31.67 -19.43
C LEU A 100 18.21 -33.12 -19.69
N ARG A 101 17.24 -34.03 -19.71
CA ARG A 101 17.40 -35.46 -19.98
C ARG A 101 16.79 -35.84 -21.31
N ALA A 102 17.36 -36.87 -21.93
CA ALA A 102 16.83 -37.56 -23.10
C ALA A 102 16.65 -39.05 -22.75
N GLU A 103 15.47 -39.59 -22.99
CA GLU A 103 15.17 -41.02 -22.85
C GLU A 103 15.58 -41.73 -24.15
N VAL A 104 16.58 -42.61 -24.10
CA VAL A 104 17.07 -43.35 -25.29
C VAL A 104 17.04 -44.84 -24.99
N GLY A 105 16.17 -45.58 -25.70
CA GLY A 105 16.02 -47.02 -25.51
C GLY A 105 15.50 -47.45 -24.12
N GLY A 106 14.74 -46.57 -23.44
CA GLY A 106 14.21 -46.80 -22.09
C GLY A 106 15.15 -46.39 -20.95
N ASP A 107 16.37 -45.94 -21.25
CA ASP A 107 17.31 -45.39 -20.28
C ASP A 107 17.33 -43.85 -20.35
N GLU A 108 17.20 -43.18 -19.21
CA GLU A 108 17.36 -41.73 -19.12
C GLU A 108 18.84 -41.33 -19.16
N ARG A 109 19.19 -40.41 -20.07
CA ARG A 109 20.55 -39.85 -20.19
C ARG A 109 20.54 -38.34 -19.98
N ASP A 110 21.39 -37.87 -19.09
CA ASP A 110 21.64 -36.43 -18.88
C ASP A 110 22.28 -35.82 -20.14
N VAL A 111 21.60 -34.84 -20.74
CA VAL A 111 22.04 -34.08 -21.92
C VAL A 111 22.93 -32.91 -21.48
N VAL A 112 22.40 -32.01 -20.65
CA VAL A 112 23.12 -30.84 -20.13
C VAL A 112 22.55 -30.39 -18.79
N ARG A 113 23.40 -29.95 -17.85
CA ARG A 113 22.99 -29.35 -16.57
C ARG A 113 23.06 -27.84 -16.67
N PHE A 114 22.22 -27.14 -15.92
CA PHE A 114 22.13 -25.67 -15.89
C PHE A 114 21.68 -25.17 -14.51
N SER A 115 22.05 -23.95 -14.14
CA SER A 115 21.60 -23.35 -12.88
C SER A 115 20.11 -23.01 -12.91
N LEU A 116 19.47 -22.90 -11.74
CA LEU A 116 18.05 -22.48 -11.64
C LEU A 116 17.78 -21.07 -12.22
N ALA A 117 18.81 -20.28 -12.51
CA ALA A 117 18.67 -19.00 -13.18
C ALA A 117 18.37 -19.14 -14.69
N GLN A 118 18.66 -20.30 -15.29
CA GLN A 118 18.45 -20.59 -16.71
C GLN A 118 17.26 -21.53 -16.96
N THR A 119 16.41 -21.76 -15.96
CA THR A 119 15.26 -22.68 -16.07
C THR A 119 14.35 -22.34 -17.24
N ASP A 120 13.91 -21.08 -17.37
CA ASP A 120 13.00 -20.67 -18.46
C ASP A 120 13.61 -20.93 -19.85
N LYS A 121 14.93 -20.75 -19.99
CA LYS A 121 15.68 -20.95 -21.23
C LYS A 121 15.74 -22.42 -21.62
N PHE A 122 16.02 -23.31 -20.67
CA PHE A 122 16.12 -24.74 -20.93
C PHE A 122 14.77 -25.45 -20.97
N GLU A 123 13.72 -24.91 -20.32
CA GLU A 123 12.34 -25.34 -20.56
C GLU A 123 11.93 -25.03 -22.01
N HIS A 124 12.26 -23.85 -22.54
CA HIS A 124 12.02 -23.53 -23.96
C HIS A 124 12.83 -24.41 -24.93
N ALA A 125 14.12 -24.65 -24.64
CA ALA A 125 14.94 -25.56 -25.43
C ALA A 125 14.38 -26.99 -25.44
N CYS A 126 13.84 -27.46 -24.32
CA CYS A 126 13.17 -28.76 -24.20
C CYS A 126 11.91 -28.83 -25.08
N GLU A 127 11.08 -27.79 -25.08
CA GLU A 127 9.89 -27.70 -25.95
C GLU A 127 10.26 -27.75 -27.43
N GLN A 128 11.30 -27.01 -27.85
CA GLN A 128 11.78 -27.02 -29.24
C GLN A 128 12.34 -28.39 -29.66
N LEU A 129 13.07 -29.07 -28.76
CA LEU A 129 13.57 -30.43 -29.01
C LEU A 129 12.41 -31.44 -29.13
N GLU A 130 11.36 -31.32 -28.32
CA GLU A 130 10.13 -32.11 -28.47
C GLU A 130 9.41 -31.79 -29.78
N GLU A 131 9.41 -30.53 -30.23
CA GLU A 131 8.84 -30.17 -31.53
C GLU A 131 9.64 -30.78 -32.70
N PHE A 132 10.97 -30.75 -32.65
CA PHE A 132 11.81 -31.45 -33.63
C PHE A 132 11.56 -32.95 -33.62
N ARG A 133 11.37 -33.56 -32.45
CA ARG A 133 11.00 -34.99 -32.31
C ARG A 133 9.66 -35.30 -32.97
N LYS A 134 8.61 -34.54 -32.66
CA LYS A 134 7.26 -34.72 -33.22
C LYS A 134 7.25 -34.54 -34.74
N ARG A 135 7.93 -33.52 -35.25
CA ARG A 135 8.09 -33.30 -36.70
C ARG A 135 8.87 -34.42 -37.38
N GLY A 136 9.93 -34.93 -36.75
CA GLY A 136 10.72 -36.07 -37.24
C GLY A 136 9.95 -37.39 -37.30
N LEU A 137 8.93 -37.56 -36.43
CA LEU A 137 8.05 -38.74 -36.40
C LEU A 137 6.83 -38.63 -37.34
N GLY A 138 6.63 -37.48 -38.00
CA GLY A 138 5.49 -37.26 -38.89
C GLY A 138 4.14 -37.18 -38.17
N GLU A 139 4.14 -36.87 -36.87
CA GLU A 139 2.91 -36.68 -36.09
C GLU A 139 2.27 -35.32 -36.46
N GLU A 140 1.15 -35.34 -37.19
CA GLU A 140 0.29 -34.16 -37.36
C GLU A 140 -0.32 -33.77 -36.01
N LYS A 141 -0.51 -32.45 -35.79
CA LYS A 141 -1.04 -31.88 -34.55
C LYS A 141 -2.36 -32.56 -34.13
N ASP A 142 -2.33 -33.31 -33.03
CA ASP A 142 -3.54 -33.66 -32.30
C ASP A 142 -4.14 -32.39 -31.68
N GLU A 143 -5.29 -31.97 -32.23
CA GLU A 143 -6.03 -30.76 -31.88
C GLU A 143 -6.90 -30.92 -30.61
N HIS A 144 -6.67 -31.94 -29.79
CA HIS A 144 -7.51 -32.24 -28.60
C HIS A 144 -6.69 -32.31 -27.31
N GLN A 145 -6.04 -31.20 -26.95
CA GLN A 145 -5.69 -30.87 -25.57
C GLN A 145 -5.24 -29.40 -25.45
N GLU A 146 -6.11 -28.46 -25.82
CA GLU A 146 -6.00 -27.09 -25.29
C GLU A 146 -6.56 -27.09 -23.87
N SER A 147 -5.70 -27.38 -22.88
CA SER A 147 -5.94 -26.93 -21.51
C SER A 147 -5.87 -25.41 -21.49
N SER A 148 -6.93 -24.80 -20.98
CA SER A 148 -7.23 -23.37 -20.98
C SER A 148 -6.28 -22.52 -20.14
N SER A 149 -5.07 -22.23 -20.61
CA SER A 149 -4.36 -21.02 -20.22
C SER A 149 -3.94 -20.22 -21.45
N SER A 150 -4.77 -19.23 -21.80
CA SER A 150 -4.45 -18.28 -22.84
C SER A 150 -3.14 -17.57 -22.51
N ARG A 151 -2.05 -17.91 -23.19
CA ARG A 151 -0.79 -17.14 -23.12
C ARG A 151 -1.00 -15.82 -23.87
N CYS A 152 -0.42 -14.74 -23.34
CA CYS A 152 -0.54 -13.42 -23.96
C CYS A 152 0.14 -13.42 -25.35
N PRO A 153 -0.53 -12.99 -26.43
CA PRO A 153 0.05 -12.99 -27.77
C PRO A 153 1.20 -11.97 -27.95
N LYS A 154 1.39 -11.06 -26.97
CA LYS A 154 2.38 -9.99 -27.03
C LYS A 154 3.62 -10.22 -26.17
N CYS A 155 3.46 -10.86 -25.01
CA CYS A 155 4.58 -11.11 -24.09
C CYS A 155 4.76 -12.60 -23.74
N HIS A 156 3.96 -13.48 -24.33
CA HIS A 156 3.99 -14.95 -24.17
C HIS A 156 3.84 -15.48 -22.74
N GLN A 157 3.65 -14.61 -21.75
CA GLN A 157 3.35 -14.99 -20.38
C GLN A 157 1.94 -15.54 -20.29
N THR A 158 1.75 -16.58 -19.46
CA THR A 158 0.44 -17.08 -19.07
C THR A 158 -0.39 -15.94 -18.49
N ILE A 159 -1.60 -15.76 -19.02
CA ILE A 159 -2.55 -14.82 -18.44
C ILE A 159 -3.07 -15.49 -17.14
N PRO A 160 -2.99 -14.81 -15.99
CA PRO A 160 -3.52 -15.35 -14.74
C PRO A 160 -5.02 -15.64 -14.87
N ALA A 161 -5.51 -16.71 -14.23
CA ALA A 161 -6.92 -17.13 -14.33
C ALA A 161 -7.94 -16.04 -13.94
N TRP A 162 -7.55 -15.09 -13.09
CA TRP A 162 -8.38 -13.95 -12.69
C TRP A 162 -8.41 -12.78 -13.70
N ALA A 163 -7.68 -12.85 -14.81
CA ALA A 163 -7.58 -11.76 -15.79
C ALA A 163 -7.98 -12.21 -17.21
N ASP A 164 -8.84 -11.44 -17.87
CA ASP A 164 -9.25 -11.72 -19.27
C ASP A 164 -8.20 -11.26 -20.30
N GLU A 165 -7.40 -10.26 -19.93
CA GLU A 165 -6.36 -9.66 -20.77
C GLU A 165 -5.06 -9.57 -19.98
N CYS A 166 -3.91 -9.68 -20.66
CA CYS A 166 -2.61 -9.56 -20.01
C CYS A 166 -2.43 -8.21 -19.27
N PRO A 167 -2.29 -8.20 -17.93
CA PRO A 167 -2.18 -6.97 -17.14
C PRO A 167 -0.96 -6.12 -17.53
N LYS A 168 0.12 -6.77 -17.95
CA LYS A 168 1.38 -6.12 -18.35
C LYS A 168 1.33 -5.48 -19.73
N CYS A 169 0.49 -5.98 -20.63
CA CYS A 169 0.46 -5.55 -22.03
C CYS A 169 -0.64 -4.51 -22.34
N LYS A 170 -1.47 -4.17 -21.35
CA LYS A 170 -2.56 -3.20 -21.49
C LYS A 170 -2.00 -1.82 -21.88
N PRO A 171 -2.59 -1.12 -22.87
CA PRO A 171 -2.07 0.18 -23.29
C PRO A 171 -2.23 1.23 -22.19
N LYS A 172 -1.09 1.74 -21.70
CA LYS A 172 -0.95 2.80 -20.66
C LYS A 172 -1.96 3.95 -20.76
N GLY A 173 -2.22 4.42 -21.98
CA GLY A 173 -3.17 5.52 -22.23
C GLY A 173 -4.60 5.20 -21.79
N LYS A 174 -5.09 3.98 -22.04
CA LYS A 174 -6.44 3.56 -21.63
C LYS A 174 -6.57 3.49 -20.10
N VAL A 175 -5.51 3.03 -19.43
CA VAL A 175 -5.46 2.90 -17.97
C VAL A 175 -5.54 4.28 -17.30
N LEU A 176 -4.78 5.26 -17.79
CA LEU A 176 -4.85 6.64 -17.31
C LEU A 176 -6.21 7.29 -17.60
N LEU A 177 -6.81 7.03 -18.77
CA LEU A 177 -8.13 7.56 -19.11
C LEU A 177 -9.21 7.03 -18.16
N ARG A 178 -9.09 5.77 -17.74
CA ARG A 178 -9.95 5.19 -16.70
C ARG A 178 -9.72 5.83 -15.34
N ALA A 179 -8.47 6.09 -14.94
CA ALA A 179 -8.16 6.79 -13.70
C ALA A 179 -8.85 8.18 -13.66
N LEU A 180 -8.87 8.89 -14.79
CA LEU A 180 -9.56 10.18 -14.91
C LEU A 180 -11.09 10.08 -14.74
N LYS A 181 -11.70 8.92 -14.96
CA LYS A 181 -13.15 8.75 -14.71
C LYS A 181 -13.52 8.95 -13.24
N TYR A 182 -12.60 8.78 -12.30
CA TYR A 182 -12.84 9.06 -10.88
C TYR A 182 -13.05 10.55 -10.57
N LEU A 183 -12.75 11.46 -11.52
CA LEU A 183 -13.11 12.87 -11.43
C LEU A 183 -14.55 13.18 -11.85
N LEU A 184 -15.21 12.30 -12.62
CA LEU A 184 -16.55 12.56 -13.17
C LEU A 184 -17.59 12.94 -12.11
N PRO A 185 -17.69 12.24 -10.95
CA PRO A 185 -18.66 12.63 -9.91
C PRO A 185 -18.42 14.04 -9.36
N TRP A 186 -17.18 14.52 -9.44
CA TRP A 186 -16.71 15.79 -8.85
C TRP A 186 -16.35 16.82 -9.94
N TRP A 187 -16.95 16.72 -11.12
CA TRP A 187 -16.65 17.57 -12.27
C TRP A 187 -16.89 19.06 -11.98
N HIS A 188 -17.93 19.40 -11.22
CA HIS A 188 -18.26 20.77 -10.84
C HIS A 188 -17.17 21.39 -9.96
N LEU A 189 -16.66 20.66 -8.97
CA LEU A 189 -15.57 21.11 -8.09
C LEU A 189 -14.26 21.25 -8.86
N SER A 190 -14.02 20.33 -9.80
CA SER A 190 -12.88 20.38 -10.73
C SER A 190 -12.94 21.63 -11.62
N LEU A 191 -14.12 22.02 -12.11
CA LEU A 191 -14.30 23.26 -12.87
C LEU A 191 -14.08 24.50 -12.03
N VAL A 192 -14.57 24.55 -10.78
CA VAL A 192 -14.35 25.70 -9.90
C VAL A 192 -12.86 25.87 -9.57
N THR A 193 -12.16 24.77 -9.25
CA THR A 193 -10.70 24.82 -8.99
C THR A 193 -9.92 25.24 -10.23
N LEU A 194 -10.36 24.83 -11.42
CA LEU A 194 -9.79 25.25 -12.69
C LEU A 194 -10.07 26.74 -12.99
N ALA A 195 -11.27 27.24 -12.71
CA ALA A 195 -11.59 28.67 -12.86
C ALA A 195 -10.74 29.53 -11.91
N LEU A 196 -10.65 29.13 -10.63
CA LEU A 196 -9.77 29.78 -9.66
C LEU A 196 -8.31 29.74 -10.09
N MET A 197 -7.86 28.64 -10.71
CA MET A 197 -6.51 28.54 -11.27
C MET A 197 -6.26 29.61 -12.34
N PHE A 198 -7.19 29.79 -13.30
CA PHE A 198 -7.05 30.83 -14.33
C PHE A 198 -7.06 32.24 -13.73
N ILE A 199 -7.92 32.51 -12.75
CA ILE A 199 -7.99 33.81 -12.07
C ILE A 199 -6.68 34.13 -11.34
N VAL A 200 -6.19 33.19 -10.52
CA VAL A 200 -4.92 33.35 -9.78
C VAL A 200 -3.74 33.52 -10.73
N ASN A 201 -3.70 32.75 -11.82
CA ASN A 201 -2.66 32.87 -12.82
C ASN A 201 -2.69 34.24 -13.53
N GLY A 202 -3.88 34.70 -13.93
CA GLY A 202 -4.07 36.01 -14.55
C GLY A 202 -3.66 37.18 -13.64
N LEU A 203 -4.06 37.15 -12.37
CA LEU A 203 -3.62 38.13 -11.36
C LEU A 203 -2.10 38.12 -11.20
N GLY A 204 -1.50 36.93 -11.19
CA GLY A 204 -0.05 36.77 -11.17
C GLY A 204 0.63 37.51 -12.32
N LEU A 205 0.12 37.34 -13.55
CA LEU A 205 0.63 37.94 -14.78
C LEU A 205 0.51 39.46 -14.85
N ALA A 206 -0.31 40.11 -14.04
CA ALA A 206 -0.41 41.58 -13.99
C ALA A 206 0.80 42.25 -13.31
N SER A 207 1.49 41.55 -12.40
CA SER A 207 2.58 42.12 -11.59
C SER A 207 3.74 42.75 -12.40
N PRO A 208 4.25 42.16 -13.50
CA PRO A 208 5.28 42.79 -14.33
C PRO A 208 4.81 44.07 -15.03
N LEU A 209 3.52 44.20 -15.37
CA LEU A 209 2.97 45.42 -15.98
C LEU A 209 2.95 46.59 -15.00
N PHE A 210 2.61 46.34 -13.73
CA PHE A 210 2.72 47.37 -12.69
C PHE A 210 4.17 47.83 -12.49
N MET A 211 5.14 46.91 -12.59
CA MET A 211 6.56 47.26 -12.52
C MET A 211 6.99 48.11 -13.73
N LYS A 212 6.48 47.82 -14.94
CA LYS A 212 6.69 48.66 -16.12
C LYS A 212 6.21 50.09 -15.88
N ILE A 213 4.97 50.26 -15.41
CA ILE A 213 4.36 51.57 -15.12
C ILE A 213 5.18 52.33 -14.08
N LEU A 214 5.61 51.66 -13.00
CA LEU A 214 6.45 52.27 -11.97
C LEU A 214 7.79 52.77 -12.54
N LEU A 215 8.43 52.01 -13.43
CA LEU A 215 9.70 52.41 -14.01
C LEU A 215 9.54 53.52 -15.03
N ASP A 216 8.62 53.35 -15.99
CA ASP A 216 8.43 54.28 -17.12
C ASP A 216 7.85 55.63 -16.65
N ASP A 217 6.86 55.61 -15.74
CA ASP A 217 6.10 56.83 -15.37
C ASP A 217 6.56 57.48 -14.06
N VAL A 218 7.20 56.73 -13.14
CA VAL A 218 7.60 57.26 -11.81
C VAL A 218 9.11 57.50 -11.72
N LEU A 219 9.94 56.65 -12.35
CA LEU A 219 11.41 56.72 -12.24
C LEU A 219 12.08 57.40 -13.44
N SER A 220 11.61 57.21 -14.69
CA SER A 220 12.25 57.81 -15.87
C SER A 220 11.96 59.29 -16.11
N ASP A 221 10.94 59.88 -15.47
CA ASP A 221 10.61 61.31 -15.63
C ASP A 221 11.61 62.26 -14.91
N LYS A 222 12.78 61.74 -14.52
CA LYS A 222 13.90 62.49 -13.89
C LYS A 222 15.20 62.51 -14.71
N LYS A 223 15.10 62.50 -16.03
CA LYS A 223 16.10 63.15 -16.90
C LYS A 223 15.35 64.27 -17.62
N ILE A 224 15.19 65.47 -17.04
CA ILE A 224 16.14 66.59 -17.10
C ILE A 224 16.02 67.42 -15.79
N ALA A 225 16.89 67.21 -14.81
CA ALA A 225 17.10 68.20 -13.73
C ALA A 225 18.39 68.03 -12.91
N LEU A 226 19.03 66.86 -12.90
CA LEU A 226 20.10 66.56 -11.92
C LEU A 226 21.43 66.06 -12.51
N ALA A 227 21.68 66.23 -13.81
CA ALA A 227 22.97 65.89 -14.42
C ALA A 227 23.46 66.97 -15.40
N ARG A 228 23.74 68.16 -14.87
CA ARG A 228 24.80 69.04 -15.41
C ARG A 228 25.46 69.75 -14.22
N PRO A 229 26.69 69.37 -13.83
CA PRO A 229 27.57 70.37 -13.25
C PRO A 229 27.95 71.31 -14.39
N VAL A 230 27.49 72.56 -14.35
CA VAL A 230 28.05 73.60 -15.20
C VAL A 230 29.41 73.96 -14.61
N GLY A 231 30.45 73.22 -15.04
CA GLY A 231 31.83 73.68 -14.97
C GLY A 231 32.06 74.77 -16.03
N PRO A 232 33.03 75.67 -15.83
CA PRO A 232 33.24 76.81 -16.70
C PRO A 232 33.61 76.33 -18.11
N THR A 233 32.94 76.89 -19.09
CA THR A 233 33.17 76.80 -20.53
C THR A 233 34.63 76.58 -20.93
N GLU A 234 34.93 75.40 -21.50
CA GLU A 234 35.95 75.27 -22.53
C GLU A 234 35.48 76.04 -23.75
N ALA A 235 36.26 77.07 -24.09
CA ALA A 235 36.10 77.87 -25.28
C ALA A 235 36.46 77.04 -26.52
N PHE A 236 35.47 76.69 -27.34
CA PHE A 236 35.68 76.59 -28.77
C PHE A 236 35.39 77.96 -29.39
N LEU A 237 36.46 78.57 -29.91
CA LEU A 237 36.44 79.77 -30.74
C LEU A 237 35.44 79.60 -31.90
N PRO A 238 34.51 80.54 -32.13
CA PRO A 238 33.97 80.74 -33.46
C PRO A 238 35.06 81.41 -34.31
N THR A 239 35.49 80.72 -35.36
CA THR A 239 36.14 81.35 -36.51
C THR A 239 35.17 82.34 -37.13
N GLU A 240 35.21 83.60 -36.71
CA GLU A 240 34.88 84.77 -37.52
C GLU A 240 35.30 86.05 -36.78
N THR A 241 36.18 86.82 -37.40
CA THR A 241 36.69 88.10 -36.91
C THR A 241 35.57 89.13 -36.77
N PRO A 242 35.38 89.78 -35.60
CA PRO A 242 34.57 90.99 -35.51
C PRO A 242 35.40 92.21 -35.96
N PRO A 243 34.78 93.23 -36.59
CA PRO A 243 35.49 94.42 -37.04
C PRO A 243 35.98 95.30 -35.87
N GLN A 244 37.15 95.92 -36.06
CA GLN A 244 37.82 96.83 -35.12
C GLN A 244 36.93 98.02 -34.70
N GLY A 245 36.93 98.36 -33.39
CA GLY A 245 36.61 99.72 -32.95
C GLY A 245 35.79 99.92 -31.66
N TRP A 246 35.41 98.89 -30.90
CA TRP A 246 34.55 99.08 -29.72
C TRP A 246 35.36 99.17 -28.40
N PRO A 247 35.27 100.28 -27.63
CA PRO A 247 35.94 100.38 -26.34
C PRO A 247 35.15 99.66 -25.24
N VAL A 248 35.85 98.90 -24.42
CA VAL A 248 35.29 98.15 -23.28
C VAL A 248 35.87 98.73 -21.98
N LYS A 249 35.02 99.12 -21.02
CA LYS A 249 35.43 99.38 -19.61
C LYS A 249 34.93 98.26 -18.69
N PRO A 250 35.79 97.64 -17.85
CA PRO A 250 35.36 96.61 -16.93
C PRO A 250 34.83 97.23 -15.62
N THR A 251 33.71 96.72 -15.12
CA THR A 251 33.23 97.02 -13.75
C THR A 251 33.13 95.71 -12.95
N GLN A 252 33.71 95.69 -11.75
CA GLN A 252 33.68 94.53 -10.84
C GLN A 252 32.46 94.62 -9.90
N ARG A 253 31.75 93.51 -9.68
CA ARG A 253 30.81 93.35 -8.57
C ARG A 253 31.10 92.04 -7.84
N LYS A 254 30.93 92.07 -6.51
CA LYS A 254 31.19 90.93 -5.60
C LYS A 254 29.86 90.30 -5.18
N LEU A 255 29.80 88.97 -5.15
CA LEU A 255 28.64 88.20 -4.70
C LEU A 255 29.12 87.10 -3.74
N LEU A 256 28.41 86.93 -2.62
CA LEU A 256 28.70 85.92 -1.59
C LEU A 256 27.71 84.76 -1.74
N ILE A 257 28.22 83.53 -1.85
CA ILE A 257 27.45 82.28 -1.80
C ILE A 257 28.15 81.34 -0.82
N GLY A 258 27.59 81.20 0.39
CA GLY A 258 28.26 80.47 1.48
C GLY A 258 29.51 81.17 2.02
N ASP A 259 30.46 80.41 2.56
CA ASP A 259 31.69 80.93 3.21
C ASP A 259 32.86 81.19 2.24
N GLU A 260 32.69 80.97 0.93
CA GLU A 260 33.72 81.31 -0.07
C GLU A 260 33.38 82.57 -0.86
N ARG A 261 34.39 83.44 -0.99
CA ARG A 261 34.33 84.68 -1.77
C ARG A 261 34.83 84.44 -3.19
N ILE A 262 33.97 84.64 -4.18
CA ILE A 262 34.36 84.59 -5.60
C ILE A 262 34.14 85.96 -6.24
N GLU A 263 35.22 86.55 -6.78
CA GLU A 263 35.19 87.77 -7.59
C GLU A 263 35.11 87.43 -9.09
N TYR A 264 34.21 88.08 -9.83
CA TYR A 264 34.23 88.00 -11.30
C TYR A 264 34.00 89.36 -11.96
N LYS A 265 34.61 89.55 -13.13
CA LYS A 265 34.53 90.77 -13.95
C LYS A 265 33.38 90.63 -14.95
N HIS A 266 32.47 91.59 -14.95
CA HIS A 266 31.41 91.71 -15.95
C HIS A 266 31.80 92.79 -16.97
N VAL A 267 31.61 92.50 -18.26
CA VAL A 267 31.75 93.48 -19.35
C VAL A 267 30.36 93.66 -19.97
N SER A 268 29.85 94.88 -19.94
CA SER A 268 28.59 95.26 -20.56
C SER A 268 28.89 96.11 -21.79
N LEU A 269 28.32 95.78 -22.94
CA LEU A 269 28.37 96.58 -24.16
C LEU A 269 27.08 97.40 -24.26
N GLU A 270 27.20 98.73 -24.27
CA GLU A 270 26.09 99.64 -24.62
C GLU A 270 26.02 99.81 -26.14
N LYS A 271 24.81 99.82 -26.71
CA LYS A 271 24.57 100.24 -28.11
C LYS A 271 24.15 101.71 -28.14
N PRO A 272 24.71 102.55 -29.04
CA PRO A 272 24.18 103.87 -29.33
C PRO A 272 23.05 103.84 -30.38
N PHE A 273 22.27 104.93 -30.35
CA PHE A 273 21.08 105.28 -31.14
C PHE A 273 21.28 105.39 -32.67
N GLY A 274 20.17 105.25 -33.43
CA GLY A 274 19.83 106.17 -34.55
C GLY A 274 19.38 105.60 -35.91
N PHE A 275 18.18 106.02 -36.36
CA PHE A 275 17.61 106.09 -37.74
C PHE A 275 17.21 104.77 -38.47
N ALA A 276 15.98 104.52 -38.95
CA ALA A 276 14.86 105.26 -39.60
C ALA A 276 14.90 105.28 -41.16
N GLY A 277 13.83 104.74 -41.79
CA GLY A 277 13.49 104.87 -43.23
C GLY A 277 12.85 103.59 -43.84
N CYS A 278 11.51 103.45 -43.80
CA CYS A 278 10.53 103.61 -44.92
C CYS A 278 10.30 102.36 -45.81
N VAL A 279 9.16 101.61 -45.70
CA VAL A 279 7.87 101.72 -46.48
C VAL A 279 7.74 100.46 -47.40
N ARG A 280 6.65 99.70 -47.58
CA ARG A 280 5.20 99.77 -47.25
C ARG A 280 4.55 98.36 -47.36
N GLY A 281 3.42 98.17 -46.66
CA GLY A 281 2.25 97.33 -47.03
C GLY A 281 2.21 95.91 -46.46
N THR A 282 1.12 95.37 -45.92
CA THR A 282 -0.30 95.80 -45.79
C THR A 282 -0.98 95.00 -44.66
N ALA A 283 -2.03 95.58 -44.09
CA ALA A 283 -3.11 94.96 -43.31
C ALA A 283 -2.81 94.46 -41.87
N GLY A 284 -3.12 95.34 -40.91
CA GLY A 284 -3.41 95.00 -39.53
C GLY A 284 -4.10 96.17 -38.83
N THR A 285 -5.35 95.98 -38.42
CA THR A 285 -6.06 96.91 -37.52
C THR A 285 -6.50 96.12 -36.29
N HIS A 286 -5.78 96.32 -35.19
CA HIS A 286 -6.31 96.19 -33.84
C HIS A 286 -6.67 97.59 -33.33
N PRO A 287 -7.64 97.68 -32.41
CA PRO A 287 -7.29 98.28 -31.12
C PRO A 287 -7.86 97.49 -29.92
N SER A 288 -7.12 97.53 -28.81
CA SER A 288 -7.53 97.12 -27.45
C SER A 288 -8.43 98.21 -26.81
N PRO A 289 -8.82 98.20 -25.52
CA PRO A 289 -8.79 97.17 -24.46
C PRO A 289 -10.11 97.06 -23.65
N HIS A 290 -10.46 95.92 -23.04
CA HIS A 290 -11.33 95.90 -21.83
C HIS A 290 -11.03 94.73 -20.87
N LYS A 291 -11.22 95.06 -19.59
CA LYS A 291 -10.90 94.35 -18.35
C LYS A 291 -11.91 93.24 -17.98
N LYS A 292 -11.36 92.23 -17.28
CA LYS A 292 -11.95 91.34 -16.25
C LYS A 292 -13.00 90.29 -16.66
N SER A 293 -12.57 89.03 -16.58
CA SER A 293 -13.25 88.02 -15.74
C SER A 293 -12.27 86.91 -15.36
N ASP A 294 -11.96 86.81 -14.07
CA ASP A 294 -11.45 85.60 -13.45
C ASP A 294 -12.37 84.42 -13.78
N LEU A 295 -11.84 83.33 -14.36
CA LEU A 295 -12.43 82.00 -14.32
C LEU A 295 -11.34 80.94 -14.59
N LEU A 296 -10.98 80.23 -13.51
CA LEU A 296 -10.46 78.85 -13.48
C LEU A 296 -9.13 78.56 -14.21
N ARG A 297 -8.01 79.07 -13.68
CA ARG A 297 -6.75 78.30 -13.74
C ARG A 297 -6.69 77.37 -12.53
N PRO A 298 -6.68 76.03 -12.68
CA PRO A 298 -6.40 75.16 -11.55
C PRO A 298 -4.97 75.41 -11.09
N LYS A 299 -4.85 75.74 -9.80
CA LYS A 299 -3.60 75.81 -9.03
C LYS A 299 -2.75 74.57 -9.35
N PRO A 300 -1.45 74.68 -9.72
CA PRO A 300 -0.63 73.49 -9.88
C PRO A 300 -0.49 72.81 -8.51
N ARG A 301 -1.06 71.61 -8.35
CA ARG A 301 -0.76 70.76 -7.20
C ARG A 301 0.75 70.50 -7.20
N PRO A 302 1.44 70.51 -6.05
CA PRO A 302 2.87 70.25 -6.02
C PRO A 302 3.11 68.85 -6.61
N LEU A 303 3.93 68.78 -7.67
CA LEU A 303 4.27 67.55 -8.43
C LEU A 303 4.61 66.34 -7.52
N ARG A 304 5.11 66.61 -6.31
CA ARG A 304 5.45 65.63 -5.28
C ARG A 304 4.23 64.91 -4.66
N GLU A 305 3.05 65.53 -4.59
CA GLU A 305 1.82 64.90 -4.08
C GLU A 305 1.20 63.96 -5.11
N SER A 306 1.20 64.35 -6.39
CA SER A 306 0.70 63.51 -7.50
C SER A 306 1.54 62.24 -7.69
N LEU A 307 2.87 62.35 -7.59
CA LEU A 307 3.79 61.19 -7.63
C LEU A 307 3.64 60.26 -6.42
N ARG A 308 3.39 60.81 -5.21
CA ARG A 308 3.10 60.01 -4.01
C ARG A 308 1.77 59.27 -4.12
N LEU A 309 0.73 59.91 -4.66
CA LEU A 309 -0.56 59.29 -4.93
C LEU A 309 -0.45 58.17 -5.97
N LEU A 310 0.25 58.41 -7.08
CA LEU A 310 0.48 57.40 -8.10
C LEU A 310 1.28 56.21 -7.54
N PHE A 311 2.33 56.47 -6.76
CA PHE A 311 3.12 55.44 -6.09
C PHE A 311 2.27 54.63 -5.09
N LEU A 312 1.45 55.28 -4.26
CA LEU A 312 0.56 54.61 -3.30
C LEU A 312 -0.53 53.79 -4.00
N VAL A 313 -1.07 54.26 -5.13
CA VAL A 313 -2.07 53.53 -5.92
C VAL A 313 -1.45 52.33 -6.62
N VAL A 314 -0.25 52.46 -7.22
CA VAL A 314 0.45 51.35 -7.86
C VAL A 314 0.89 50.32 -6.82
N PHE A 315 1.46 50.77 -5.70
CA PHE A 315 1.87 49.89 -4.61
C PHE A 315 0.68 49.20 -3.94
N GLY A 316 -0.40 49.95 -3.68
CA GLY A 316 -1.66 49.40 -3.18
C GLY A 316 -2.30 48.40 -4.14
N GLY A 317 -2.23 48.65 -5.45
CA GLY A 317 -2.68 47.72 -6.49
C GLY A 317 -1.84 46.44 -6.56
N ILE A 318 -0.50 46.55 -6.46
CA ILE A 318 0.38 45.37 -6.37
C ILE A 318 0.08 44.58 -5.10
N LEU A 319 -0.04 45.24 -3.95
CA LEU A 319 -0.36 44.59 -2.69
C LEU A 319 -1.73 43.90 -2.75
N GLY A 320 -2.77 44.59 -3.22
CA GLY A 320 -4.13 44.07 -3.35
C GLY A 320 -4.19 42.85 -4.28
N THR A 321 -3.54 42.91 -5.44
CA THR A 321 -3.48 41.77 -6.38
C THR A 321 -2.72 40.58 -5.79
N ARG A 322 -1.65 40.81 -5.02
CA ARG A 322 -0.89 39.74 -4.34
C ARG A 322 -1.68 39.10 -3.21
N VAL A 323 -2.35 39.90 -2.39
CA VAL A 323 -3.22 39.40 -1.31
C VAL A 323 -4.40 38.61 -1.90
N ALA A 324 -5.08 39.14 -2.92
CA ALA A 324 -6.16 38.44 -3.60
C ALA A 324 -5.68 37.10 -4.22
N SER A 325 -4.52 37.10 -4.88
CA SER A 325 -3.93 35.88 -5.43
C SER A 325 -3.60 34.85 -4.34
N ALA A 326 -3.11 35.30 -3.19
CA ALA A 326 -2.79 34.43 -2.06
C ALA A 326 -4.06 33.80 -1.46
N VAL A 327 -5.11 34.60 -1.23
CA VAL A 327 -6.39 34.13 -0.68
C VAL A 327 -7.08 33.15 -1.63
N LEU A 328 -7.22 33.52 -2.91
CA LEU A 328 -7.82 32.64 -3.92
C LEU A 328 -6.96 31.39 -4.16
N GLY A 329 -5.64 31.53 -4.11
CA GLY A 329 -4.69 30.42 -4.18
C GLY A 329 -4.84 29.45 -3.01
N ALA A 330 -5.01 29.95 -1.79
CA ALA A 330 -5.26 29.15 -0.60
C ALA A 330 -6.61 28.41 -0.68
N LEU A 331 -7.67 29.11 -1.09
CA LEU A 331 -8.99 28.50 -1.31
C LEU A 331 -8.92 27.38 -2.36
N ARG A 332 -8.27 27.65 -3.50
CA ARG A 332 -8.05 26.64 -4.55
C ARG A 332 -7.27 25.44 -4.02
N ALA A 333 -6.21 25.67 -3.25
CA ALA A 333 -5.40 24.60 -2.68
C ALA A 333 -6.20 23.73 -1.70
N TYR A 334 -7.04 24.35 -0.86
CA TYR A 334 -7.95 23.62 0.03
C TYR A 334 -8.96 22.77 -0.75
N MET A 335 -9.64 23.34 -1.74
CA MET A 335 -10.61 22.62 -2.57
C MET A 335 -9.96 21.45 -3.33
N MET A 336 -8.75 21.65 -3.84
CA MET A 336 -7.97 20.62 -4.51
C MET A 336 -7.58 19.49 -3.55
N ARG A 337 -7.16 19.84 -2.33
CA ARG A 337 -6.84 18.86 -1.27
C ARG A 337 -8.07 18.05 -0.88
N TYR A 338 -9.22 18.72 -0.71
CA TYR A 338 -10.51 18.08 -0.42
C TYR A 338 -10.92 17.10 -1.53
N LEU A 339 -10.84 17.52 -2.79
CA LEU A 339 -11.10 16.68 -3.95
C LEU A 339 -10.18 15.44 -3.97
N GLY A 340 -8.88 15.66 -3.75
CA GLY A 340 -7.90 14.58 -3.68
C GLY A 340 -8.23 13.54 -2.60
N GLU A 341 -8.57 13.99 -1.38
CA GLU A 341 -8.96 13.11 -0.28
C GLU A 341 -10.26 12.32 -0.57
N LYS A 342 -11.25 12.96 -1.20
CA LYS A 342 -12.49 12.25 -1.59
C LYS A 342 -12.22 11.16 -2.62
N ILE A 343 -11.33 11.42 -3.59
CA ILE A 343 -10.97 10.43 -4.63
C ILE A 343 -10.21 9.25 -4.01
N ILE A 344 -9.20 9.48 -3.18
CA ILE A 344 -8.42 8.39 -2.57
C ILE A 344 -9.25 7.58 -1.58
N MET A 345 -10.13 8.22 -0.80
CA MET A 345 -11.06 7.53 0.10
C MET A 345 -11.95 6.56 -0.69
N GLY A 346 -12.60 7.04 -1.76
CA GLY A 346 -13.47 6.21 -2.60
C GLY A 346 -12.71 5.08 -3.31
N LEU A 347 -11.51 5.36 -3.83
CA LEU A 347 -10.67 4.36 -4.48
C LEU A 347 -10.21 3.27 -3.50
N ARG A 348 -9.77 3.63 -2.29
CA ARG A 348 -9.36 2.66 -1.26
C ARG A 348 -10.54 1.82 -0.77
N GLN A 349 -11.73 2.42 -0.59
CA GLN A 349 -12.95 1.68 -0.24
C GLN A 349 -13.31 0.66 -1.32
N GLN A 350 -13.26 1.04 -2.61
CA GLN A 350 -13.53 0.13 -3.71
C GLN A 350 -12.52 -1.01 -3.79
N ILE A 351 -11.22 -0.73 -3.70
CA ILE A 351 -10.19 -1.77 -3.71
C ILE A 351 -10.36 -2.71 -2.52
N TYR A 352 -10.60 -2.16 -1.33
CA TYR A 352 -10.78 -2.98 -0.13
C TYR A 352 -12.03 -3.87 -0.24
N ALA A 353 -13.15 -3.33 -0.70
CA ALA A 353 -14.37 -4.11 -0.95
C ALA A 353 -14.17 -5.19 -2.03
N HIS A 354 -13.41 -4.88 -3.08
CA HIS A 354 -13.11 -5.82 -4.16
C HIS A 354 -12.17 -6.94 -3.72
N LEU A 355 -11.13 -6.64 -2.94
CA LEU A 355 -10.23 -7.65 -2.36
C LEU A 355 -11.02 -8.72 -1.58
N HIS A 356 -12.04 -8.33 -0.80
CA HIS A 356 -12.86 -9.29 -0.06
C HIS A 356 -13.75 -10.19 -0.93
N ARG A 357 -13.90 -9.87 -2.22
CA ARG A 357 -14.67 -10.67 -3.19
C ARG A 357 -13.79 -11.63 -3.99
N LEU A 358 -12.47 -11.44 -4.01
CA LEU A 358 -11.55 -12.29 -4.76
C LEU A 358 -11.41 -13.68 -4.09
N SER A 359 -11.16 -14.71 -4.91
CA SER A 359 -10.95 -16.10 -4.46
C SER A 359 -9.64 -16.25 -3.68
N LEU A 360 -9.50 -17.36 -2.93
CA LEU A 360 -8.24 -17.69 -2.26
C LEU A 360 -7.08 -17.87 -3.26
N GLY A 361 -7.37 -18.37 -4.48
CA GLY A 361 -6.36 -18.53 -5.54
C GLY A 361 -5.62 -17.23 -5.89
N PHE A 362 -6.30 -16.08 -5.83
CA PHE A 362 -5.66 -14.78 -5.98
C PHE A 362 -4.66 -14.48 -4.86
N TYR A 363 -4.99 -14.84 -3.61
CA TYR A 363 -4.15 -14.59 -2.45
C TYR A 363 -2.93 -15.53 -2.39
N ASP A 364 -3.08 -16.77 -2.83
CA ASP A 364 -1.98 -17.75 -2.87
C ASP A 364 -0.86 -17.32 -3.84
N GLN A 365 -1.20 -16.51 -4.85
CA GLN A 365 -0.25 -15.99 -5.84
C GLN A 365 0.34 -14.61 -5.47
N GLN A 366 -0.20 -13.91 -4.45
CA GLN A 366 0.17 -12.53 -4.13
C GLN A 366 0.73 -12.41 -2.70
N GLN A 367 1.88 -11.76 -2.57
CA GLN A 367 2.41 -11.43 -1.25
C GLN A 367 1.56 -10.35 -0.57
N THR A 368 1.15 -10.56 0.67
CA THR A 368 0.33 -9.62 1.46
C THR A 368 0.93 -8.21 1.49
N GLY A 369 2.26 -8.09 1.61
CA GLY A 369 2.97 -6.81 1.60
C GLY A 369 2.83 -6.04 0.27
N SER A 370 2.76 -6.76 -0.86
CA SER A 370 2.52 -6.18 -2.19
C SER A 370 1.11 -5.57 -2.27
N LEU A 371 0.09 -6.28 -1.78
CA LEU A 371 -1.29 -5.79 -1.73
C LEU A 371 -1.40 -4.54 -0.86
N MET A 372 -0.79 -4.54 0.33
CA MET A 372 -0.75 -3.37 1.23
C MET A 372 -0.09 -2.15 0.59
N TYR A 373 1.00 -2.35 -0.16
CA TYR A 373 1.66 -1.28 -0.89
C TYR A 373 0.79 -0.72 -2.02
N ARG A 374 0.09 -1.58 -2.77
CA ARG A 374 -0.85 -1.16 -3.83
C ARG A 374 -2.00 -0.32 -3.25
N VAL A 375 -2.61 -0.78 -2.15
CA VAL A 375 -3.71 -0.08 -1.46
C VAL A 375 -3.27 1.27 -0.91
N ASN A 376 -2.07 1.37 -0.33
CA ASN A 376 -1.62 2.60 0.33
C ASN A 376 -0.86 3.56 -0.60
N ALA A 377 0.23 3.08 -1.21
CA ALA A 377 1.18 3.92 -1.93
C ALA A 377 0.76 4.16 -3.39
N ASP A 378 0.29 3.13 -4.10
CA ASP A 378 -0.09 3.29 -5.51
C ASP A 378 -1.36 4.12 -5.67
N THR A 379 -2.37 3.94 -4.81
CA THR A 379 -3.55 4.82 -4.77
C THR A 379 -3.19 6.27 -4.46
N GLY A 380 -2.23 6.50 -3.56
CA GLY A 380 -1.73 7.83 -3.23
C GLY A 380 -1.07 8.53 -4.43
N ARG A 381 -0.27 7.80 -5.22
CA ARG A 381 0.30 8.35 -6.46
C ARG A 381 -0.77 8.67 -7.50
N LEU A 382 -1.77 7.80 -7.63
CA LEU A 382 -2.89 8.04 -8.54
C LEU A 382 -3.66 9.30 -8.15
N GLN A 383 -3.92 9.48 -6.85
CA GLN A 383 -4.52 10.70 -6.31
C GLN A 383 -3.68 11.95 -6.59
N GLY A 384 -2.36 11.90 -6.36
CA GLY A 384 -1.46 13.03 -6.65
C GLY A 384 -1.44 13.44 -8.13
N PHE A 385 -1.59 12.47 -9.04
CA PHE A 385 -1.69 12.75 -10.47
C PHE A 385 -3.02 13.41 -10.85
N ILE A 386 -4.13 12.77 -10.44
CA ILE A 386 -5.50 13.18 -10.77
C ILE A 386 -5.80 14.56 -10.17
N ALA A 387 -5.50 14.74 -8.89
CA ALA A 387 -5.80 15.94 -8.12
C ALA A 387 -4.59 16.87 -7.98
N GLY A 388 -3.63 16.83 -8.90
CA GLY A 388 -2.41 17.65 -8.81
C GLY A 388 -1.77 17.84 -10.18
N ALA A 389 -1.03 16.82 -10.61
CA ALA A 389 -0.19 16.89 -11.80
C ALA A 389 -0.95 17.30 -13.07
N LEU A 390 -2.19 16.84 -13.25
CA LEU A 390 -3.01 17.22 -14.41
C LEU A 390 -3.38 18.71 -14.43
N GLN A 391 -3.74 19.28 -13.27
CA GLN A 391 -4.05 20.70 -13.19
C GLN A 391 -2.79 21.55 -13.32
N ASP A 392 -1.67 21.10 -12.78
CA ASP A 392 -0.38 21.76 -12.96
C ASP A 392 0.03 21.75 -14.44
N LEU A 393 -0.16 20.63 -15.15
CA LEU A 393 0.06 20.58 -16.60
C LEU A 393 -0.78 21.63 -17.34
N LEU A 394 -2.08 21.69 -17.04
CA LEU A 394 -2.98 22.60 -17.71
C LEU A 394 -2.66 24.07 -17.39
N ARG A 395 -2.30 24.35 -16.14
CA ARG A 395 -1.77 25.65 -15.71
C ARG A 395 -0.53 26.01 -16.51
N ASP A 396 0.44 25.11 -16.57
CA ASP A 396 1.76 25.37 -17.14
C ASP A 396 1.66 25.61 -18.66
N ILE A 397 0.87 24.80 -19.38
CA ILE A 397 0.60 25.01 -20.82
C ILE A 397 -0.07 26.36 -21.05
N THR A 398 -1.13 26.67 -20.29
CA THR A 398 -1.85 27.95 -20.47
C THR A 398 -0.94 29.14 -20.14
N THR A 399 -0.16 29.05 -19.06
CA THR A 399 0.76 30.12 -18.63
C THR A 399 1.83 30.36 -19.69
N ALA A 400 2.45 29.30 -20.22
CA ALA A 400 3.42 29.39 -21.29
C ALA A 400 2.82 30.05 -22.54
N LEU A 401 1.60 29.65 -22.93
CA LEU A 401 0.90 30.21 -24.08
C LEU A 401 0.59 31.70 -23.91
N ILE A 402 0.01 32.10 -22.77
CA ILE A 402 -0.35 33.50 -22.49
C ILE A 402 0.92 34.37 -22.47
N ILE A 403 1.97 33.93 -21.78
CA ILE A 403 3.23 34.69 -21.73
C ILE A 403 3.87 34.79 -23.11
N CYS A 404 3.85 33.71 -23.90
CA CYS A 404 4.34 33.72 -25.27
C CYS A 404 3.66 34.81 -26.11
N VAL A 405 2.33 34.88 -26.07
CA VAL A 405 1.54 35.93 -26.76
C VAL A 405 1.91 37.32 -26.26
N ILE A 406 2.09 37.52 -24.95
CA ILE A 406 2.53 38.80 -24.37
C ILE A 406 3.92 39.20 -24.88
N LEU A 407 4.89 38.28 -24.88
CA LEU A 407 6.26 38.55 -25.33
C LEU A 407 6.31 38.93 -26.82
N PHE A 408 5.56 38.22 -27.68
CA PHE A 408 5.47 38.56 -29.10
C PHE A 408 4.81 39.91 -29.34
N ARG A 409 3.78 40.27 -28.55
CA ARG A 409 3.17 41.61 -28.62
C ARG A 409 4.10 42.72 -28.13
N MET A 410 5.01 42.43 -27.20
CA MET A 410 5.98 43.42 -26.72
C MET A 410 7.11 43.64 -27.73
N HIS A 411 7.81 42.58 -28.14
CA HIS A 411 8.87 42.67 -29.14
C HIS A 411 9.20 41.30 -29.75
N ALA A 412 8.81 41.08 -31.01
CA ALA A 412 8.96 39.79 -31.68
C ALA A 412 10.43 39.30 -31.76
N GLY A 413 11.39 40.21 -32.00
CA GLY A 413 12.82 39.83 -32.09
C GLY A 413 13.40 39.33 -30.76
N LEU A 414 12.97 39.90 -29.62
CA LEU A 414 13.41 39.44 -28.31
C LEU A 414 12.67 38.17 -27.90
N ALA A 415 11.42 37.99 -28.34
CA ALA A 415 10.64 36.79 -28.09
C ALA A 415 11.26 35.55 -28.74
N LEU A 416 11.79 35.68 -29.97
CA LEU A 416 12.53 34.60 -30.63
C LEU A 416 13.77 34.17 -29.83
N ILE A 417 14.46 35.10 -29.17
CA ILE A 417 15.61 34.79 -28.29
C ILE A 417 15.14 33.98 -27.07
N VAL A 418 13.98 34.30 -26.49
CA VAL A 418 13.37 33.52 -25.37
C VAL A 418 12.98 32.11 -25.81
N LEU A 419 12.50 31.95 -27.04
CA LEU A 419 12.09 30.66 -27.60
C LEU A 419 13.27 29.79 -28.05
N GLY A 420 14.43 30.39 -28.37
CA GLY A 420 15.62 29.69 -28.86
C GLY A 420 16.07 28.50 -28.00
N PRO A 421 16.14 28.62 -26.66
CA PRO A 421 16.49 27.50 -25.79
C PRO A 421 15.43 26.39 -25.71
N VAL A 422 14.16 26.65 -26.06
CA VAL A 422 13.05 25.71 -25.82
C VAL A 422 13.21 24.39 -26.57
N PRO A 423 13.51 24.33 -27.88
CA PRO A 423 13.73 23.06 -28.59
C PRO A 423 14.85 22.22 -27.97
N LEU A 424 15.93 22.87 -27.52
CA LEU A 424 17.06 22.19 -26.88
C LEU A 424 16.66 21.61 -25.52
N ILE A 425 15.87 22.36 -24.73
CA ILE A 425 15.31 21.90 -23.45
C ILE A 425 14.38 20.69 -23.69
N VAL A 426 13.50 20.75 -24.68
CA VAL A 426 12.56 19.66 -25.01
C VAL A 426 13.31 18.40 -25.44
N TRP A 427 14.30 18.54 -26.34
CA TRP A 427 15.12 17.43 -26.80
C TRP A 427 15.94 16.81 -25.66
N GLY A 428 16.62 17.65 -24.87
CA GLY A 428 17.42 17.22 -23.71
C GLY A 428 16.57 16.52 -22.65
N SER A 429 15.36 17.03 -22.37
CA SER A 429 14.38 16.39 -21.46
C SER A 429 13.97 15.01 -21.94
N ARG A 430 13.71 14.84 -23.25
CA ARG A 430 13.31 13.54 -23.81
C ARG A 430 14.42 12.50 -23.69
N ALA A 431 15.66 12.89 -24.01
CA ALA A 431 16.83 12.02 -23.88
C ALA A 431 17.10 11.66 -22.42
N PHE A 432 17.05 12.64 -21.52
CA PHE A 432 17.20 12.45 -20.08
C PHE A 432 16.12 11.52 -19.51
N GLY A 433 14.84 11.74 -19.87
CA GLY A 433 13.72 10.94 -19.40
C GLY A 433 13.86 9.45 -19.73
N LYS A 434 14.32 9.10 -20.95
CA LYS A 434 14.58 7.70 -21.33
C LYS A 434 15.63 7.04 -20.42
N ARG A 435 16.72 7.74 -20.11
CA ARG A 435 17.80 7.22 -19.25
C ARG A 435 17.36 7.14 -17.79
N MET A 436 16.64 8.17 -17.34
CA MET A 436 16.17 8.30 -15.98
C MET A 436 15.13 7.23 -15.62
N ASN A 437 14.22 6.91 -16.53
CA ASN A 437 13.22 5.87 -16.31
C ASN A 437 13.86 4.50 -16.00
N ARG A 438 14.92 4.12 -16.72
CA ARG A 438 15.68 2.87 -16.45
C ARG A 438 16.30 2.87 -15.05
N LEU A 439 16.87 4.01 -14.63
CA LEU A 439 17.47 4.18 -13.31
C LEU A 439 16.42 4.10 -12.19
N TYR A 440 15.30 4.80 -12.33
CA TYR A 440 14.22 4.75 -11.33
C TYR A 440 13.58 3.37 -11.23
N HIS A 441 13.42 2.63 -12.33
CA HIS A 441 13.01 1.22 -12.26
C HIS A 441 13.99 0.37 -11.44
N ARG A 442 15.29 0.60 -11.57
CA ARG A 442 16.31 -0.10 -10.76
C ARG A 442 16.24 0.33 -9.28
N VAL A 443 16.01 1.62 -8.99
CA VAL A 443 15.78 2.11 -7.62
C VAL A 443 14.57 1.43 -6.99
N TRP A 444 13.45 1.34 -7.72
CA TRP A 444 12.23 0.70 -7.25
C TRP A 444 12.45 -0.80 -6.97
N ARG A 445 13.08 -1.54 -7.90
CA ARG A 445 13.36 -2.98 -7.74
C ARG A 445 14.19 -3.27 -6.49
N ILE A 446 15.25 -2.48 -6.25
CA ILE A 446 16.09 -2.65 -5.05
C ILE A 446 15.33 -2.23 -3.80
N GLY A 447 14.53 -1.17 -3.86
CA GLY A 447 13.65 -0.76 -2.75
C GLY A 447 12.67 -1.86 -2.34
N SER A 448 12.05 -2.54 -3.30
CA SER A 448 11.19 -3.70 -3.03
C SER A 448 11.97 -4.85 -2.40
N ALA A 449 13.18 -5.16 -2.87
CA ALA A 449 14.02 -6.20 -2.29
C ALA A 449 14.48 -5.87 -0.85
N VAL A 450 14.76 -4.60 -0.55
CA VAL A 450 15.05 -4.13 0.81
C VAL A 450 13.83 -4.34 1.72
N ASN A 451 12.63 -4.00 1.24
CA ASN A 451 11.41 -4.23 2.00
C ASN A 451 11.12 -5.73 2.20
N ALA A 452 11.45 -6.58 1.22
CA ALA A 452 11.31 -8.03 1.35
C ALA A 452 12.17 -8.59 2.50
N VAL A 453 13.41 -8.13 2.66
CA VAL A 453 14.26 -8.53 3.81
C VAL A 453 13.57 -8.21 5.15
N LEU A 454 12.93 -7.05 5.27
CA LEU A 454 12.18 -6.69 6.48
C LEU A 454 10.91 -7.52 6.66
N ALA A 455 10.18 -7.76 5.56
CA ALA A 455 8.96 -8.56 5.57
C ALA A 455 9.22 -10.03 5.95
N ASP A 456 10.40 -10.57 5.64
CA ASP A 456 10.80 -11.92 6.05
C ASP A 456 11.33 -11.94 7.50
N ALA A 457 12.24 -11.02 7.85
CA ALA A 457 12.96 -11.06 9.12
C ALA A 457 12.12 -10.65 10.33
N ILE A 458 11.18 -9.70 10.19
CA ILE A 458 10.39 -9.20 11.32
C ILE A 458 9.38 -10.25 11.82
N PRO A 459 8.56 -10.90 10.96
CA PRO A 459 7.72 -12.02 11.40
C PRO A 459 8.54 -13.18 11.97
N GLY A 460 9.72 -13.43 11.38
CA GLY A 460 10.68 -14.44 11.83
C GLY A 460 11.57 -14.02 13.01
N VAL A 461 11.31 -12.90 13.70
CA VAL A 461 12.26 -12.33 14.69
C VAL A 461 12.57 -13.30 15.83
N ARG A 462 11.62 -14.16 16.22
CA ARG A 462 11.85 -15.20 17.23
C ARG A 462 12.92 -16.21 16.77
N VAL A 463 12.92 -16.59 15.49
CA VAL A 463 13.93 -17.46 14.90
C VAL A 463 15.28 -16.75 14.87
N VAL A 464 15.31 -15.48 14.43
CA VAL A 464 16.56 -14.68 14.43
C VAL A 464 17.18 -14.63 15.83
N LYS A 465 16.35 -14.43 16.86
CA LYS A 465 16.76 -14.41 18.27
C LYS A 465 17.19 -15.80 18.77
N ALA A 466 16.45 -16.85 18.44
CA ALA A 466 16.75 -18.22 18.86
C ALA A 466 18.09 -18.72 18.30
N PHE A 467 18.48 -18.28 17.11
CA PHE A 467 19.72 -18.67 16.45
C PHE A 467 20.84 -17.61 16.53
N ASP A 468 20.69 -16.56 17.35
CA ASP A 468 21.67 -15.45 17.54
C ASP A 468 22.15 -14.83 16.20
N LYS A 469 21.21 -14.61 15.28
CA LYS A 469 21.48 -14.10 13.91
C LYS A 469 21.20 -12.61 13.74
N GLU A 470 20.99 -11.83 14.80
CA GLU A 470 20.68 -10.40 14.68
C GLU A 470 21.76 -9.64 13.90
N ARG A 471 23.04 -9.93 14.18
CA ARG A 471 24.17 -9.29 13.45
C ARG A 471 24.22 -9.72 11.97
N TYR A 472 23.78 -10.93 11.66
CA TYR A 472 23.70 -11.41 10.28
C TYR A 472 22.59 -10.66 9.53
N GLU A 473 21.38 -10.58 10.09
CA GLU A 473 20.26 -9.88 9.47
C GLU A 473 20.52 -8.37 9.34
N VAL A 474 21.15 -7.74 10.34
CA VAL A 474 21.60 -6.34 10.23
C VAL A 474 22.59 -6.16 9.07
N ARG A 475 23.55 -7.08 8.87
CA ARG A 475 24.49 -7.02 7.75
C ARG A 475 23.82 -7.27 6.40
N ARG A 476 22.90 -8.24 6.32
CA ARG A 476 22.11 -8.53 5.11
C ARG A 476 21.28 -7.31 4.70
N TYR A 477 20.60 -6.68 5.66
CA TYR A 477 19.86 -5.44 5.44
C TYR A 477 20.80 -4.29 5.03
N ALA A 478 21.92 -4.10 5.73
CA ALA A 478 22.90 -3.06 5.39
C ALA A 478 23.47 -3.22 3.98
N HIS A 479 23.79 -4.46 3.55
CA HIS A 479 24.26 -4.74 2.19
C HIS A 479 23.24 -4.33 1.12
N MET A 480 21.97 -4.70 1.33
CA MET A 480 20.89 -4.33 0.41
C MET A 480 20.64 -2.82 0.41
N GLN A 481 20.71 -2.17 1.57
CA GLN A 481 20.66 -0.72 1.68
C GLN A 481 21.82 -0.03 0.98
N HIS A 482 23.05 -0.55 1.07
CA HIS A 482 24.19 -0.01 0.33
C HIS A 482 24.03 -0.16 -1.19
N LYS A 483 23.46 -1.26 -1.68
CA LYS A 483 23.07 -1.40 -3.09
C LYS A 483 22.05 -0.34 -3.48
N GLY A 484 21.00 -0.15 -2.66
CA GLY A 484 19.97 0.87 -2.85
C GLY A 484 20.55 2.29 -2.89
N PHE A 485 21.43 2.60 -1.94
CA PHE A 485 22.16 3.87 -1.86
C PHE A 485 22.95 4.15 -3.13
N ARG A 486 23.75 3.20 -3.64
CA ARG A 486 24.55 3.41 -4.86
C ARG A 486 23.68 3.72 -6.08
N VAL A 487 22.57 3.00 -6.26
CA VAL A 487 21.67 3.23 -7.40
C VAL A 487 20.91 4.54 -7.24
N SER A 488 20.43 4.84 -6.03
CA SER A 488 19.76 6.11 -5.71
C SER A 488 20.70 7.30 -5.92
N MET A 489 21.97 7.19 -5.51
CA MET A 489 22.97 8.24 -5.71
C MET A 489 23.29 8.46 -7.19
N ARG A 490 23.40 7.39 -8.00
CA ARG A 490 23.56 7.53 -9.46
C ARG A 490 22.37 8.24 -10.10
N ALA A 491 21.15 7.87 -9.71
CA ALA A 491 19.93 8.55 -10.18
C ALA A 491 19.93 10.02 -9.74
N SER A 492 20.28 10.29 -8.48
CA SER A 492 20.33 11.64 -7.90
C SER A 492 21.41 12.51 -8.55
N MET A 493 22.60 11.98 -8.83
CA MET A 493 23.65 12.71 -9.56
C MET A 493 23.18 13.08 -10.96
N LEU A 494 22.56 12.14 -11.68
CA LEU A 494 22.03 12.39 -13.01
C LEU A 494 20.94 13.48 -12.98
N SER A 495 20.00 13.41 -12.04
CA SER A 495 18.95 14.44 -11.90
C SER A 495 19.50 15.80 -11.47
N ASN A 496 20.42 15.82 -10.50
CA ASN A 496 21.00 17.05 -9.97
C ASN A 496 21.96 17.72 -10.95
N MET A 497 22.48 17.01 -11.95
CA MET A 497 23.26 17.62 -13.02
C MET A 497 22.34 18.21 -14.12
N PHE A 498 21.21 17.56 -14.39
CA PHE A 498 20.31 17.94 -15.48
C PHE A 498 19.57 19.26 -15.22
N TYR A 499 18.99 19.46 -14.04
CA TYR A 499 18.22 20.68 -13.76
C TYR A 499 19.06 21.96 -13.76
N PRO A 500 20.26 22.00 -13.17
CA PRO A 500 21.15 23.15 -13.30
C PRO A 500 21.58 23.41 -14.74
N ALA A 501 21.79 22.37 -15.56
CA ALA A 501 22.08 22.54 -16.99
C ALA A 501 20.93 23.23 -17.74
N LEU A 502 19.67 22.87 -17.45
CA LEU A 502 18.49 23.59 -17.96
C LEU A 502 18.43 25.04 -17.44
N GLY A 503 18.80 25.25 -16.17
CA GLY A 503 18.94 26.58 -15.56
C GLY A 503 19.95 27.45 -16.29
N LEU A 504 21.12 26.89 -16.65
CA LEU A 504 22.17 27.59 -17.38
C LEU A 504 21.71 27.99 -18.79
N LEU A 505 20.97 27.13 -19.50
CA LEU A 505 20.34 27.47 -20.78
C LEU A 505 19.32 28.62 -20.64
N SER A 506 18.51 28.58 -19.58
CA SER A 506 17.53 29.64 -19.28
C SER A 506 18.21 30.97 -18.91
N MET A 507 19.31 30.90 -18.16
CA MET A 507 20.15 32.06 -17.82
C MET A 507 20.86 32.63 -19.03
N ALA A 508 21.39 31.79 -19.94
CA ALA A 508 21.99 32.23 -21.20
C ALA A 508 20.97 32.97 -22.07
N GLY A 509 19.73 32.46 -22.16
CA GLY A 509 18.63 33.17 -22.81
C GLY A 509 18.33 34.52 -22.16
N THR A 510 18.29 34.57 -20.83
CA THR A 510 18.07 35.82 -20.07
C THR A 510 19.21 36.83 -20.25
N LEU A 511 20.47 36.36 -20.26
CA LEU A 511 21.66 37.18 -20.50
C LEU A 511 21.67 37.72 -21.93
N SER A 512 21.25 36.92 -22.91
CA SER A 512 21.11 37.34 -24.30
C SER A 512 20.10 38.47 -24.44
N ILE A 513 18.97 38.40 -23.71
CA ILE A 513 17.98 39.48 -23.65
C ILE A 513 18.56 40.72 -22.97
N TRP A 514 19.31 40.56 -21.87
CA TRP A 514 19.98 41.67 -21.20
C TRP A 514 20.98 42.39 -22.11
N GLY A 515 21.83 41.65 -22.81
CA GLY A 515 22.84 42.20 -23.72
C GLY A 515 22.22 42.85 -24.95
N TYR A 516 21.44 42.10 -25.72
CA TYR A 516 20.86 42.59 -26.97
C TYR A 516 19.72 43.58 -26.73
N GLY A 517 18.84 43.32 -25.76
CA GLY A 517 17.78 44.25 -25.37
C GLY A 517 18.32 45.53 -24.74
N GLY A 518 19.37 45.44 -23.91
CA GLY A 518 20.08 46.61 -23.39
C GLY A 518 20.73 47.44 -24.48
N TYR A 519 21.38 46.79 -25.46
CA TYR A 519 21.93 47.46 -26.64
C TYR A 519 20.86 48.21 -27.43
N LEU A 520 19.69 47.59 -27.66
CA LEU A 520 18.56 48.24 -28.36
C LEU A 520 18.04 49.47 -27.62
N VAL A 521 17.98 49.43 -26.29
CA VAL A 521 17.56 50.58 -25.47
C VAL A 521 18.61 51.69 -25.48
N LEU A 522 19.90 51.35 -25.38
CA LEU A 522 21.00 52.34 -25.36
C LEU A 522 21.20 53.04 -26.71
N THR A 523 21.02 52.33 -27.82
CA THR A 523 21.17 52.89 -29.18
C THR A 523 19.93 53.58 -29.69
N GLY A 524 18.78 53.44 -29.02
CA GLY A 524 17.50 53.98 -29.49
C GLY A 524 17.01 53.37 -30.80
N ALA A 525 17.58 52.24 -31.24
CA ALA A 525 17.29 51.60 -32.52
C ALA A 525 15.84 51.08 -32.63
N SER A 526 15.16 50.88 -31.49
CA SER A 526 13.74 50.59 -31.42
C SER A 526 13.01 51.67 -30.62
N SER A 527 12.15 52.45 -31.28
CA SER A 527 11.33 53.50 -30.64
C SER A 527 10.30 52.98 -29.64
N THR A 528 10.06 51.66 -29.62
CA THR A 528 9.04 51.00 -28.80
C THR A 528 9.58 50.35 -27.51
N LEU A 529 10.91 50.29 -27.33
CA LEU A 529 11.57 49.60 -26.22
C LEU A 529 12.06 50.59 -25.17
N THR A 530 11.23 50.81 -24.13
CA THR A 530 11.61 51.59 -22.94
C THR A 530 12.36 50.74 -21.91
N LEU A 531 13.03 51.38 -20.95
CA LEU A 531 13.68 50.68 -19.83
C LEU A 531 12.67 49.85 -19.01
N GLY A 532 11.48 50.37 -18.75
CA GLY A 532 10.40 49.64 -18.08
C GLY A 532 9.87 48.48 -18.93
N THR A 533 9.79 48.64 -20.25
CA THR A 533 9.40 47.55 -21.17
C THR A 533 10.45 46.42 -21.16
N LEU A 534 11.74 46.73 -21.15
CA LEU A 534 12.82 45.73 -21.06
C LEU A 534 12.78 44.97 -19.72
N ILE A 535 12.57 45.67 -18.59
CA ILE A 535 12.48 45.05 -17.27
C ILE A 535 11.23 44.15 -17.16
N ALA A 536 10.09 44.61 -17.67
CA ALA A 536 8.89 43.77 -17.74
C ALA A 536 9.08 42.56 -18.67
N PHE A 537 9.79 42.74 -19.80
CA PHE A 537 10.13 41.65 -20.72
C PHE A 537 10.98 40.58 -20.02
N LEU A 538 12.01 40.99 -19.28
CA LEU A 538 12.84 40.09 -18.48
C LEU A 538 12.05 39.34 -17.40
N ALA A 539 11.12 40.02 -16.72
CA ALA A 539 10.24 39.41 -15.74
C ALA A 539 9.29 38.37 -16.37
N TYR A 540 8.76 38.63 -17.56
CA TYR A 540 7.95 37.67 -18.31
C TYR A 540 8.79 36.50 -18.84
N ALA A 541 9.99 36.76 -19.36
CA ALA A 541 10.92 35.72 -19.81
C ALA A 541 11.29 34.76 -18.67
N GLY A 542 11.61 35.27 -17.47
CA GLY A 542 11.88 34.44 -16.30
C GLY A 542 10.68 33.56 -15.91
N ARG A 543 9.45 34.08 -16.03
CA ARG A 543 8.23 33.31 -15.78
C ARG A 543 7.87 32.32 -16.88
N PHE A 544 8.33 32.53 -18.11
CA PHE A 544 8.12 31.62 -19.23
C PHE A 544 8.90 30.31 -19.05
N TYR A 545 10.15 30.37 -18.58
CA TYR A 545 10.98 29.18 -18.41
C TYR A 545 10.51 28.23 -17.29
N GLN A 546 9.78 28.74 -16.29
CA GLN A 546 9.23 27.92 -15.19
C GLN A 546 8.28 26.81 -15.68
N PRO A 547 7.18 27.11 -16.41
CA PRO A 547 6.33 26.11 -17.05
C PRO A 547 7.07 25.16 -17.98
N ILE A 548 8.02 25.65 -18.79
CA ILE A 548 8.79 24.81 -19.72
C ILE A 548 9.60 23.76 -18.96
N ASN A 549 10.26 24.15 -17.87
CA ASN A 549 11.00 23.23 -17.02
C ASN A 549 10.08 22.23 -16.29
N SER A 550 8.86 22.65 -15.93
CA SER A 550 7.85 21.78 -15.32
C SER A 550 7.33 20.73 -16.31
N LEU A 551 7.01 21.14 -17.54
CA LEU A 551 6.59 20.27 -18.64
C LEU A 551 7.64 19.20 -18.96
N ALA A 552 8.93 19.57 -18.89
CA ALA A 552 10.04 18.64 -19.06
C ALA A 552 10.07 17.52 -17.98
N ARG A 553 9.53 17.77 -16.78
CA ARG A 553 9.42 16.76 -15.70
C ARG A 553 8.18 15.89 -15.82
N PHE A 554 7.13 16.41 -16.42
CA PHE A 554 5.82 15.75 -16.48
C PHE A 554 5.86 14.37 -17.14
N ASN A 555 6.80 14.14 -18.07
CA ASN A 555 6.97 12.83 -18.71
C ASN A 555 7.40 11.72 -17.73
N ASP A 556 8.22 12.03 -16.71
CA ASP A 556 8.59 11.05 -15.67
C ASP A 556 7.39 10.71 -14.79
N GLU A 557 6.60 11.73 -14.44
CA GLU A 557 5.39 11.59 -13.63
C GLU A 557 4.36 10.68 -14.31
N ILE A 558 4.11 10.88 -15.61
CA ILE A 558 3.20 10.02 -16.38
C ILE A 558 3.64 8.55 -16.34
N GLN A 559 4.93 8.25 -16.50
CA GLN A 559 5.42 6.86 -16.53
C GLN A 559 5.24 6.18 -15.17
N ARG A 560 5.57 6.89 -14.09
CA ARG A 560 5.38 6.38 -12.71
C ARG A 560 3.92 6.11 -12.41
N VAL A 561 3.05 7.08 -12.72
CA VAL A 561 1.61 6.99 -12.44
C VAL A 561 0.99 5.90 -13.29
N SER A 562 1.37 5.75 -14.56
CA SER A 562 0.88 4.66 -15.42
C SER A 562 1.13 3.30 -14.79
N THR A 563 2.34 3.08 -14.27
CA THR A 563 2.71 1.80 -13.63
C THR A 563 1.92 1.57 -12.33
N SER A 564 1.71 2.61 -11.52
CA SER A 564 0.86 2.51 -10.33
C SER A 564 -0.62 2.29 -10.68
N ALA A 565 -1.10 2.93 -11.74
CA ALA A 565 -2.46 2.75 -12.24
C ALA A 565 -2.68 1.33 -12.74
N GLU A 566 -1.74 0.78 -13.53
CA GLU A 566 -1.76 -0.61 -13.99
C GLU A 566 -1.93 -1.57 -12.82
N ARG A 567 -1.09 -1.48 -11.78
CA ARG A 567 -1.17 -2.38 -10.61
C ARG A 567 -2.43 -2.23 -9.76
N VAL A 568 -3.00 -1.03 -9.70
CA VAL A 568 -4.26 -0.78 -8.98
C VAL A 568 -5.44 -1.36 -9.76
N PHE A 569 -5.48 -1.10 -11.08
CA PHE A 569 -6.54 -1.64 -11.93
C PHE A 569 -6.39 -3.13 -12.19
N GLU A 570 -5.19 -3.70 -12.08
CA GLU A 570 -4.98 -5.15 -12.05
C GLU A 570 -5.78 -5.81 -10.93
N ILE A 571 -5.83 -5.21 -9.72
CA ILE A 571 -6.67 -5.71 -8.63
C ILE A 571 -8.15 -5.50 -8.95
N LEU A 572 -8.54 -4.29 -9.37
CA LEU A 572 -9.94 -3.96 -9.63
C LEU A 572 -10.54 -4.67 -10.85
N ASP A 573 -9.71 -5.13 -11.77
CA ASP A 573 -10.08 -5.92 -12.96
C ASP A 573 -9.95 -7.41 -12.72
N ALA A 574 -9.40 -7.83 -11.57
CA ALA A 574 -9.36 -9.24 -11.22
C ALA A 574 -10.79 -9.74 -11.02
N HIS A 575 -11.19 -10.75 -11.79
CA HIS A 575 -12.48 -11.39 -11.63
C HIS A 575 -12.40 -12.42 -10.49
N PRO A 576 -13.41 -12.48 -9.61
CA PRO A 576 -13.55 -13.59 -8.67
C PRO A 576 -13.70 -14.90 -9.45
N GLU A 577 -12.77 -15.85 -9.25
CA GLU A 577 -12.90 -17.20 -9.86
C GLU A 577 -14.14 -17.92 -9.35
N VAL A 578 -14.49 -17.69 -8.08
CA VAL A 578 -15.73 -18.17 -7.46
C VAL A 578 -16.71 -17.00 -7.38
N ALA A 579 -17.63 -16.94 -8.33
CA ALA A 579 -18.70 -15.95 -8.39
C ALA A 579 -20.08 -16.62 -8.29
N ASP A 580 -21.04 -15.89 -7.72
CA ASP A 580 -22.45 -16.30 -7.73
C ASP A 580 -23.01 -16.17 -9.16
N ARG A 581 -23.77 -17.17 -9.61
CA ARG A 581 -24.57 -17.06 -10.84
C ARG A 581 -25.71 -16.05 -10.62
N GLU A 582 -26.20 -15.43 -11.69
CA GLU A 582 -27.32 -14.48 -11.57
C GLU A 582 -28.59 -15.13 -10.99
N ASP A 583 -28.76 -16.43 -11.22
CA ASP A 583 -29.85 -17.28 -10.76
C ASP A 583 -29.46 -18.19 -9.58
N ALA A 584 -28.43 -17.80 -8.81
CA ALA A 584 -27.92 -18.61 -7.71
C ALA A 584 -29.02 -19.01 -6.69
N VAL A 585 -29.04 -20.30 -6.36
CA VAL A 585 -30.01 -20.89 -5.44
C VAL A 585 -29.62 -20.54 -4.00
N VAL A 586 -30.61 -20.08 -3.22
CA VAL A 586 -30.47 -19.84 -1.78
C VAL A 586 -31.08 -21.02 -1.04
N LEU A 587 -30.27 -21.72 -0.25
CA LEU A 587 -30.73 -22.81 0.60
C LEU A 587 -31.46 -22.25 1.82
N LYS A 588 -32.56 -22.90 2.20
CA LYS A 588 -33.35 -22.56 3.40
C LYS A 588 -33.27 -23.69 4.44
N ASP A 589 -33.62 -24.90 4.01
CA ASP A 589 -33.71 -26.08 4.87
C ASP A 589 -32.66 -27.11 4.46
N VAL A 590 -31.42 -26.92 4.91
CA VAL A 590 -30.31 -27.84 4.62
C VAL A 590 -30.34 -29.05 5.53
N ARG A 591 -30.40 -30.24 4.93
CA ARG A 591 -30.26 -31.54 5.60
C ARG A 591 -28.79 -31.87 5.83
N GLY A 592 -27.93 -31.48 4.90
CA GLY A 592 -26.48 -31.60 5.01
C GLY A 592 -25.91 -32.84 4.31
N GLU A 593 -26.59 -33.35 3.28
CA GLU A 593 -26.05 -34.42 2.45
C GLU A 593 -25.03 -33.84 1.46
N ILE A 594 -23.81 -34.40 1.41
CA ILE A 594 -22.78 -34.00 0.45
C ILE A 594 -22.48 -35.17 -0.49
N GLU A 595 -22.60 -34.93 -1.79
CA GLU A 595 -22.27 -35.88 -2.85
C GLU A 595 -21.07 -35.37 -3.65
N PHE A 596 -20.04 -36.20 -3.80
CA PHE A 596 -18.94 -36.01 -4.72
C PHE A 596 -19.17 -36.94 -5.92
N ASP A 597 -19.36 -36.39 -7.12
CA ASP A 597 -19.52 -37.13 -8.38
C ASP A 597 -18.29 -36.88 -9.27
N ARG A 598 -17.40 -37.88 -9.34
CA ARG A 598 -16.23 -37.92 -10.23
C ARG A 598 -15.39 -36.65 -10.21
N VAL A 599 -15.14 -36.15 -9.00
CA VAL A 599 -14.51 -34.86 -8.76
C VAL A 599 -13.01 -34.94 -9.07
N SER A 600 -12.53 -34.06 -9.95
CA SER A 600 -11.10 -33.83 -10.15
C SER A 600 -10.75 -32.35 -10.04
N PHE A 601 -9.58 -32.05 -9.46
CA PHE A 601 -9.15 -30.68 -9.20
C PHE A 601 -7.64 -30.49 -9.25
N ALA A 602 -7.21 -29.36 -9.81
CA ALA A 602 -5.84 -28.86 -9.79
C ALA A 602 -5.82 -27.35 -9.45
N TYR A 603 -4.84 -26.90 -8.64
CA TYR A 603 -4.69 -25.47 -8.28
C TYR A 603 -4.16 -24.59 -9.45
N ALA A 604 -3.62 -25.20 -10.50
CA ALA A 604 -3.13 -24.57 -11.73
C ALA A 604 -3.08 -25.65 -12.85
N ASP A 605 -2.48 -25.37 -14.01
CA ASP A 605 -2.23 -26.34 -15.10
C ASP A 605 -1.18 -27.43 -14.74
N HIS A 606 -1.18 -27.87 -13.50
CA HIS A 606 -0.33 -28.95 -12.99
C HIS A 606 -1.14 -30.24 -12.83
N ASP A 607 -0.46 -31.32 -12.45
CA ASP A 607 -1.11 -32.59 -12.16
C ASP A 607 -2.25 -32.45 -11.14
N PRO A 608 -3.42 -33.08 -11.39
CA PRO A 608 -4.57 -32.99 -10.51
C PRO A 608 -4.25 -33.55 -9.12
N VAL A 609 -4.56 -32.75 -8.10
CA VAL A 609 -4.36 -33.08 -6.68
C VAL A 609 -5.47 -33.99 -6.16
N VAL A 610 -6.67 -33.87 -6.73
CA VAL A 610 -7.79 -34.80 -6.51
C VAL A 610 -8.18 -35.38 -7.86
N LYS A 611 -8.36 -36.70 -7.93
CA LYS A 611 -8.55 -37.46 -9.17
C LYS A 611 -9.75 -38.39 -9.04
N ASP A 612 -10.77 -38.13 -9.85
CA ASP A 612 -11.98 -38.94 -10.01
C ASP A 612 -12.62 -39.41 -8.69
N LEU A 613 -12.72 -38.49 -7.72
CA LEU A 613 -13.22 -38.81 -6.39
C LEU A 613 -14.75 -38.90 -6.40
N THR A 614 -15.27 -40.06 -6.00
CA THR A 614 -16.72 -40.30 -5.87
C THR A 614 -17.04 -40.83 -4.47
N MET A 615 -17.84 -40.10 -3.71
CA MET A 615 -18.34 -40.53 -2.39
C MET A 615 -19.57 -39.74 -1.98
N THR A 616 -20.39 -40.31 -1.10
CA THR A 616 -21.55 -39.65 -0.50
C THR A 616 -21.43 -39.65 1.02
N VAL A 617 -21.68 -38.48 1.61
CA VAL A 617 -21.73 -38.24 3.06
C VAL A 617 -23.18 -37.94 3.43
N HIS A 618 -23.77 -38.81 4.24
CA HIS A 618 -25.18 -38.72 4.62
C HIS A 618 -25.41 -37.65 5.70
N PRO A 619 -26.63 -37.11 5.80
CA PRO A 619 -26.99 -36.16 6.86
C PRO A 619 -26.66 -36.69 8.26
N GLY A 620 -25.91 -35.91 9.05
CA GLY A 620 -25.50 -36.29 10.42
C GLY A 620 -24.37 -37.31 10.48
N GLU A 621 -23.86 -37.80 9.35
CA GLU A 621 -22.71 -38.70 9.29
C GLU A 621 -21.40 -37.95 9.60
N MET A 622 -20.52 -38.59 10.36
CA MET A 622 -19.14 -38.14 10.52
C MET A 622 -18.24 -38.96 9.60
N ILE A 623 -17.69 -38.34 8.54
CA ILE A 623 -16.70 -38.96 7.67
C ILE A 623 -15.30 -38.49 8.02
N GLY A 624 -14.39 -39.44 8.25
CA GLY A 624 -12.99 -39.16 8.52
C GLY A 624 -12.15 -39.28 7.26
N VAL A 625 -11.33 -38.28 6.93
CA VAL A 625 -10.44 -38.29 5.76
C VAL A 625 -9.01 -38.60 6.19
N VAL A 626 -8.46 -39.72 5.72
CA VAL A 626 -7.17 -40.27 6.14
C VAL A 626 -6.25 -40.42 4.94
N GLY A 627 -4.95 -40.22 5.13
CA GLY A 627 -3.96 -40.42 4.06
C GLY A 627 -2.62 -39.75 4.38
N PRO A 628 -1.56 -40.06 3.64
CA PRO A 628 -0.26 -39.41 3.79
C PRO A 628 -0.36 -37.88 3.55
N SER A 629 0.67 -37.15 3.99
CA SER A 629 0.81 -35.72 3.66
C SER A 629 0.87 -35.54 2.13
N GLY A 630 0.14 -34.55 1.61
CA GLY A 630 0.03 -34.32 0.17
C GLY A 630 -1.01 -35.21 -0.55
N ALA A 631 -1.77 -36.05 0.15
CA ALA A 631 -2.82 -36.87 -0.48
C ALA A 631 -4.07 -36.10 -0.96
N GLY A 632 -4.14 -34.78 -0.75
CA GLY A 632 -5.28 -33.94 -1.16
C GLY A 632 -6.34 -33.68 -0.08
N LYS A 633 -6.07 -34.01 1.20
CA LYS A 633 -7.04 -33.85 2.31
C LYS A 633 -7.51 -32.39 2.50
N THR A 634 -6.59 -31.45 2.68
CA THR A 634 -6.91 -30.00 2.82
C THR A 634 -7.57 -29.45 1.55
N THR A 635 -7.19 -29.96 0.38
CA THR A 635 -7.84 -29.61 -0.89
C THR A 635 -9.32 -29.99 -0.90
N LEU A 636 -9.68 -31.14 -0.33
CA LEU A 636 -11.07 -31.57 -0.21
C LEU A 636 -11.90 -30.62 0.66
N ILE A 637 -11.34 -30.14 1.78
CA ILE A 637 -11.97 -29.08 2.60
C ILE A 637 -12.16 -27.81 1.78
N ASN A 638 -11.12 -27.38 1.07
CA ASN A 638 -11.17 -26.15 0.28
C ASN A 638 -12.25 -26.21 -0.81
N LEU A 639 -12.48 -27.38 -1.41
CA LEU A 639 -13.54 -27.61 -2.40
C LEU A 639 -14.94 -27.60 -1.77
N VAL A 640 -15.14 -28.22 -0.60
CA VAL A 640 -16.44 -28.22 0.11
C VAL A 640 -16.81 -26.80 0.58
N CYS A 641 -15.83 -26.03 1.05
CA CYS A 641 -16.01 -24.60 1.38
C CYS A 641 -16.21 -23.70 0.15
N ARG A 642 -16.10 -24.27 -1.06
CA ARG A 642 -16.07 -23.57 -2.34
C ARG A 642 -15.11 -22.39 -2.30
N PHE A 643 -13.89 -22.61 -1.78
CA PHE A 643 -12.77 -21.68 -1.94
C PHE A 643 -12.16 -21.78 -3.34
N TYR A 644 -12.33 -22.95 -3.96
CA TYR A 644 -12.03 -23.26 -5.34
C TYR A 644 -13.22 -24.00 -5.95
N ASP A 645 -13.45 -23.81 -7.26
CA ASP A 645 -14.39 -24.62 -8.02
C ASP A 645 -13.67 -25.86 -8.59
N VAL A 646 -14.41 -26.97 -8.73
CA VAL A 646 -13.87 -28.22 -9.29
C VAL A 646 -13.54 -28.08 -10.78
N THR A 647 -12.43 -28.69 -11.22
CA THR A 647 -11.98 -28.70 -12.63
C THR A 647 -12.88 -29.59 -13.48
N SER A 648 -13.23 -30.78 -12.97
CA SER A 648 -14.22 -31.67 -13.58
C SER A 648 -15.01 -32.42 -12.51
N GLY A 649 -16.19 -32.94 -12.89
CA GLY A 649 -17.15 -33.51 -11.94
C GLY A 649 -17.98 -32.44 -11.24
N ALA A 650 -18.69 -32.85 -10.19
CA ALA A 650 -19.56 -31.97 -9.40
C ALA A 650 -19.51 -32.33 -7.91
N ILE A 651 -19.64 -31.32 -7.06
CA ILE A 651 -19.94 -31.50 -5.64
C ILE A 651 -21.34 -30.95 -5.43
N ARG A 652 -22.22 -31.73 -4.80
CA ARG A 652 -23.61 -31.33 -4.55
C ARG A 652 -23.91 -31.31 -3.06
N LEU A 653 -24.67 -30.32 -2.63
CA LEU A 653 -25.26 -30.23 -1.30
C LEU A 653 -26.77 -30.39 -1.41
N ASP A 654 -27.32 -31.42 -0.77
CA ASP A 654 -28.74 -31.80 -0.85
C ASP A 654 -29.26 -31.93 -2.30
N GLY A 655 -28.40 -32.38 -3.22
CA GLY A 655 -28.70 -32.57 -4.64
C GLY A 655 -28.48 -31.35 -5.54
N VAL A 656 -28.13 -30.18 -4.98
CA VAL A 656 -27.81 -28.95 -5.75
C VAL A 656 -26.30 -28.80 -5.87
N ASP A 657 -25.80 -28.57 -7.09
CA ASP A 657 -24.36 -28.33 -7.32
C ASP A 657 -23.88 -27.08 -6.56
N LEU A 658 -22.72 -27.18 -5.91
CA LEU A 658 -22.12 -26.05 -5.20
C LEU A 658 -21.90 -24.83 -6.11
N LYS A 659 -21.68 -25.04 -7.42
CA LYS A 659 -21.54 -23.96 -8.42
C LYS A 659 -22.82 -23.13 -8.62
N ASP A 660 -23.98 -23.75 -8.41
CA ASP A 660 -25.29 -23.12 -8.60
C ASP A 660 -25.82 -22.49 -7.29
N LEU A 661 -25.17 -22.75 -6.16
CA LEU A 661 -25.51 -22.14 -4.87
C LEU A 661 -24.92 -20.75 -4.72
N GLY A 662 -25.64 -19.85 -4.05
CA GLY A 662 -25.07 -18.59 -3.60
C GLY A 662 -24.00 -18.83 -2.54
N VAL A 663 -22.78 -18.30 -2.72
CA VAL A 663 -21.62 -18.51 -1.84
C VAL A 663 -21.92 -18.08 -0.40
N HIS A 664 -22.64 -16.98 -0.22
CA HIS A 664 -23.07 -16.55 1.11
C HIS A 664 -24.01 -17.57 1.77
N SER A 665 -24.98 -18.11 1.01
CA SER A 665 -25.91 -19.13 1.51
C SER A 665 -25.18 -20.42 1.86
N LEU A 666 -24.30 -20.92 0.98
CA LEU A 666 -23.47 -22.10 1.24
C LEU A 666 -22.62 -21.95 2.50
N ARG A 667 -21.78 -20.90 2.56
CA ARG A 667 -20.90 -20.65 3.71
C ARG A 667 -21.67 -20.26 4.97
N SER A 668 -22.96 -19.94 4.86
CA SER A 668 -23.80 -19.75 6.04
C SER A 668 -24.11 -21.03 6.81
N HIS A 669 -24.04 -22.17 6.13
CA HIS A 669 -24.33 -23.48 6.69
C HIS A 669 -23.08 -24.32 6.97
N ILE A 670 -21.88 -23.78 6.70
CA ILE A 670 -20.59 -24.42 6.96
C ILE A 670 -19.94 -23.78 8.19
N GLY A 671 -19.45 -24.61 9.12
CA GLY A 671 -18.53 -24.20 10.18
C GLY A 671 -17.18 -24.89 10.02
N VAL A 672 -16.10 -24.14 10.22
CA VAL A 672 -14.73 -24.66 10.05
C VAL A 672 -13.96 -24.45 11.35
N VAL A 673 -13.32 -25.51 11.82
CA VAL A 673 -12.34 -25.48 12.92
C VAL A 673 -10.99 -25.88 12.32
N LEU A 674 -10.10 -24.90 12.20
CA LEU A 674 -8.76 -25.06 11.61
C LEU A 674 -7.77 -25.65 12.62
N GLN A 675 -6.69 -26.22 12.10
CA GLN A 675 -5.57 -26.74 12.89
C GLN A 675 -4.87 -25.64 13.70
N GLU A 676 -4.65 -24.48 13.09
CA GLU A 676 -4.14 -23.28 13.77
C GLU A 676 -5.26 -22.26 13.93
N PRO A 677 -5.84 -22.10 15.14
CA PRO A 677 -6.90 -21.13 15.39
C PRO A 677 -6.47 -19.70 15.11
N TYR A 678 -7.23 -19.03 14.25
CA TYR A 678 -7.05 -17.61 14.00
C TYR A 678 -8.01 -16.77 14.83
N LEU A 679 -7.45 -15.98 15.75
CA LEU A 679 -8.18 -14.95 16.50
C LEU A 679 -7.80 -13.56 15.99
N PHE A 680 -8.82 -12.78 15.65
CA PHE A 680 -8.65 -11.39 15.25
C PHE A 680 -8.25 -10.55 16.45
N GLN A 681 -7.58 -9.43 16.18
CA GLN A 681 -7.37 -8.42 17.19
C GLN A 681 -8.73 -7.86 17.63
N GLY A 682 -9.05 -8.02 18.92
CA GLY A 682 -10.34 -7.67 19.49
C GLY A 682 -10.52 -8.34 20.85
N THR A 683 -11.74 -8.26 21.40
CA THR A 683 -12.12 -8.95 22.63
C THR A 683 -12.42 -10.44 22.39
N ILE A 684 -12.55 -11.22 23.46
CA ILE A 684 -13.02 -12.62 23.36
C ILE A 684 -14.44 -12.65 22.77
N ALA A 685 -15.34 -11.78 23.25
CA ALA A 685 -16.70 -11.69 22.73
C ALA A 685 -16.75 -11.38 21.23
N GLU A 686 -16.00 -10.38 20.75
CA GLU A 686 -15.94 -10.04 19.32
C GLU A 686 -15.46 -11.21 18.47
N ASN A 687 -14.49 -11.96 18.97
CA ASN A 687 -13.97 -13.13 18.28
C ASN A 687 -15.01 -14.27 18.22
N ILE A 688 -15.85 -14.46 19.23
CA ILE A 688 -16.92 -15.48 19.20
C ILE A 688 -18.07 -15.00 18.32
N LEU A 689 -18.50 -13.74 18.47
CA LEU A 689 -19.54 -13.07 17.68
C LEU A 689 -19.25 -13.03 16.18
N TYR A 690 -17.99 -13.16 15.78
CA TYR A 690 -17.62 -13.31 14.38
C TYR A 690 -18.37 -14.45 13.66
N GLY A 691 -18.76 -15.50 14.40
CA GLY A 691 -19.62 -16.58 13.86
C GLY A 691 -21.05 -16.12 13.59
N ARG A 692 -21.64 -15.31 14.48
CA ARG A 692 -23.00 -14.77 14.32
C ARG A 692 -23.09 -13.39 14.99
N PRO A 693 -22.98 -12.29 14.22
CA PRO A 693 -22.89 -10.94 14.77
C PRO A 693 -24.12 -10.50 15.60
N ASP A 694 -25.30 -11.04 15.28
CA ASP A 694 -26.56 -10.68 15.93
C ASP A 694 -26.85 -11.51 17.20
N ALA A 695 -25.90 -12.34 17.65
CA ALA A 695 -26.11 -13.20 18.81
C ALA A 695 -26.18 -12.41 20.13
N THR A 696 -27.03 -12.87 21.05
CA THR A 696 -27.15 -12.26 22.38
C THR A 696 -25.98 -12.67 23.27
N LYS A 697 -25.74 -11.90 24.35
CA LYS A 697 -24.70 -12.23 25.34
C LYS A 697 -24.91 -13.59 26.01
N GLU A 698 -26.17 -14.00 26.17
CA GLU A 698 -26.53 -15.31 26.69
C GLU A 698 -26.13 -16.42 25.71
N GLU A 699 -26.37 -16.23 24.41
CA GLU A 699 -25.95 -17.21 23.39
C GLU A 699 -24.42 -17.32 23.29
N ILE A 700 -23.69 -16.22 23.46
CA ILE A 700 -22.22 -16.24 23.58
C ILE A 700 -21.79 -17.07 24.79
N LEU A 701 -22.43 -16.88 25.95
CA LEU A 701 -22.15 -17.66 27.15
C LEU A 701 -22.38 -19.15 26.90
N ARG A 702 -23.55 -19.52 26.39
CA ARG A 702 -23.93 -20.91 26.08
C ARG A 702 -22.98 -21.56 25.08
N ALA A 703 -22.56 -20.84 24.04
CA ALA A 703 -21.57 -21.35 23.10
C ALA A 703 -20.19 -21.56 23.74
N THR A 704 -19.83 -20.71 24.71
CA THR A 704 -18.56 -20.83 25.45
C THR A 704 -18.59 -21.98 26.46
N GLU A 705 -19.75 -22.20 27.08
CA GLU A 705 -20.04 -23.33 27.96
C GLU A 705 -19.90 -24.66 27.20
N ALA A 706 -20.59 -24.81 26.07
CA ALA A 706 -20.52 -26.00 25.24
C ALA A 706 -19.12 -26.24 24.64
N ALA A 707 -18.31 -25.19 24.51
CA ALA A 707 -16.90 -25.29 24.12
C ALA A 707 -15.94 -25.58 25.29
N PHE A 708 -16.47 -25.82 26.50
CA PHE A 708 -15.71 -26.00 27.74
C PHE A 708 -14.71 -24.87 27.99
N ALA A 709 -15.07 -23.61 27.69
CA ALA A 709 -14.14 -22.46 27.70
C ALA A 709 -14.44 -21.43 28.80
N LEU A 710 -15.35 -21.72 29.73
CA LEU A 710 -15.77 -20.79 30.77
C LEU A 710 -14.69 -20.54 31.85
N ASP A 711 -13.86 -21.54 32.13
CA ASP A 711 -12.67 -21.45 33.00
C ASP A 711 -11.72 -20.33 32.55
N ILE A 712 -11.62 -20.11 31.23
CA ILE A 712 -10.84 -19.03 30.64
C ILE A 712 -11.40 -17.68 31.10
N LEU A 713 -12.72 -17.52 31.11
CA LEU A 713 -13.37 -16.26 31.46
C LEU A 713 -13.22 -15.93 32.95
N VAL A 714 -13.36 -16.92 33.82
CA VAL A 714 -13.27 -16.71 35.29
C VAL A 714 -11.85 -16.31 35.71
N ARG A 715 -10.83 -16.83 35.01
CA ARG A 715 -9.42 -16.49 35.25
C ARG A 715 -9.00 -15.13 34.71
N LEU A 716 -9.78 -14.55 33.79
CA LEU A 716 -9.45 -13.29 33.15
C LEU A 716 -10.17 -12.13 33.85
N ASP A 717 -9.40 -11.12 34.21
CA ASP A 717 -9.87 -9.90 34.87
C ASP A 717 -11.02 -9.17 34.15
N ASP A 718 -11.04 -9.23 32.83
CA ASP A 718 -12.02 -8.56 31.96
C ASP A 718 -13.05 -9.54 31.35
N GLY A 719 -13.05 -10.83 31.73
CA GLY A 719 -13.99 -11.83 31.20
C GLY A 719 -14.06 -11.83 29.68
N PHE A 720 -15.26 -11.66 29.11
CA PHE A 720 -15.47 -11.56 27.66
C PHE A 720 -14.89 -10.31 27.01
N ASP A 721 -14.68 -9.23 27.77
CA ASP A 721 -14.11 -7.98 27.28
C ASP A 721 -12.56 -8.05 27.17
N GLN A 722 -11.95 -9.19 27.53
CA GLN A 722 -10.50 -9.37 27.48
C GLN A 722 -9.97 -9.28 26.05
N LEU A 723 -8.97 -8.43 25.84
CA LEU A 723 -8.24 -8.33 24.57
C LEU A 723 -7.28 -9.51 24.37
N VAL A 724 -7.48 -10.24 23.27
CA VAL A 724 -6.73 -11.45 22.91
C VAL A 724 -5.35 -11.12 22.30
N GLY A 725 -5.21 -9.93 21.70
CA GLY A 725 -4.01 -9.46 21.00
C GLY A 725 -3.90 -9.99 19.56
N GLU A 726 -2.87 -9.56 18.83
CA GLU A 726 -2.65 -9.99 17.44
C GLU A 726 -2.46 -11.52 17.39
N ARG A 727 -3.29 -12.21 16.58
CA ARG A 727 -3.34 -13.68 16.47
C ARG A 727 -3.48 -14.40 17.83
N GLY A 728 -4.13 -13.75 18.78
CA GLY A 728 -4.31 -14.24 20.13
C GLY A 728 -3.03 -14.49 20.93
N ALA A 729 -1.97 -13.70 20.71
CA ALA A 729 -0.67 -13.90 21.36
C ALA A 729 -0.70 -14.02 22.91
N ARG A 730 -1.80 -13.65 23.57
CA ARG A 730 -1.99 -13.73 25.03
C ARG A 730 -2.63 -15.03 25.53
N LEU A 731 -3.07 -15.91 24.63
CA LEU A 731 -3.73 -17.18 24.97
C LEU A 731 -2.87 -18.38 24.60
N SER A 732 -3.01 -19.48 25.35
CA SER A 732 -2.40 -20.77 25.00
C SER A 732 -3.04 -21.37 23.74
N GLY A 733 -2.35 -22.30 23.07
CA GLY A 733 -2.87 -22.97 21.88
C GLY A 733 -4.25 -23.58 22.10
N GLY A 734 -4.41 -24.35 23.19
CA GLY A 734 -5.69 -24.97 23.51
C GLY A 734 -6.80 -24.01 23.95
N GLN A 735 -6.46 -22.87 24.57
CA GLN A 735 -7.43 -21.81 24.82
C GLN A 735 -7.96 -21.21 23.50
N LYS A 736 -7.07 -20.96 22.54
CA LYS A 736 -7.49 -20.47 21.21
C LYS A 736 -8.36 -21.48 20.49
N GLN A 737 -8.04 -22.77 20.60
CA GLN A 737 -8.83 -23.85 20.00
C GLN A 737 -10.25 -23.85 20.54
N ARG A 738 -10.41 -23.85 21.88
CA ARG A 738 -11.74 -23.83 22.52
C ARG A 738 -12.55 -22.59 22.17
N LEU A 739 -11.94 -21.40 22.09
CA LEU A 739 -12.63 -20.20 21.62
C LEU A 739 -13.02 -20.25 20.14
N SER A 740 -12.21 -20.90 19.29
CA SER A 740 -12.56 -21.15 17.88
C SER A 740 -13.71 -22.15 17.75
N ILE A 741 -13.76 -23.16 18.63
CA ILE A 741 -14.89 -24.10 18.73
C ILE A 741 -16.16 -23.35 19.18
N ALA A 742 -16.08 -22.49 20.20
CA ALA A 742 -17.21 -21.65 20.63
C ALA A 742 -17.78 -20.82 19.47
N ARG A 743 -16.92 -20.23 18.63
CA ARG A 743 -17.32 -19.52 17.40
C ARG A 743 -18.10 -20.43 16.43
N ALA A 744 -17.66 -21.68 16.26
CA ALA A 744 -18.34 -22.66 15.42
C ALA A 744 -19.66 -23.15 16.04
N ILE A 745 -19.73 -23.33 17.37
CA ILE A 745 -20.97 -23.68 18.09
C ILE A 745 -22.00 -22.56 17.90
N LEU A 746 -21.61 -21.30 18.12
CA LEU A 746 -22.49 -20.13 18.00
C LEU A 746 -23.06 -20.00 16.58
N ARG A 747 -22.29 -20.38 15.56
CA ARG A 747 -22.75 -20.38 14.16
C ARG A 747 -23.89 -21.37 13.92
N ASN A 748 -23.92 -22.48 14.67
CA ASN A 748 -24.84 -23.61 14.49
C ASN A 748 -24.93 -24.12 13.04
N PRO A 749 -23.81 -24.55 12.42
CA PRO A 749 -23.77 -24.99 11.04
C PRO A 749 -24.43 -26.37 10.84
N LYS A 750 -24.85 -26.67 9.61
CA LYS A 750 -25.33 -28.02 9.22
C LYS A 750 -24.19 -28.92 8.74
N LEU A 751 -23.17 -28.30 8.16
CA LEU A 751 -21.94 -28.94 7.73
C LEU A 751 -20.78 -28.46 8.59
N LEU A 752 -20.07 -29.39 9.21
CA LEU A 752 -18.93 -29.10 10.06
C LEU A 752 -17.66 -29.65 9.44
N ILE A 753 -16.61 -28.83 9.45
CA ILE A 753 -15.28 -29.21 8.98
C ILE A 753 -14.31 -29.10 10.16
N LEU A 754 -13.63 -30.20 10.46
CA LEU A 754 -12.63 -30.30 11.52
C LEU A 754 -11.27 -30.63 10.90
N ASP A 755 -10.31 -29.73 11.02
CA ASP A 755 -8.94 -29.93 10.53
C ASP A 755 -7.98 -30.00 11.73
N GLU A 756 -7.57 -31.22 12.09
CA GLU A 756 -6.54 -31.52 13.10
C GLU A 756 -6.65 -30.74 14.43
N ALA A 757 -7.84 -30.72 15.02
CA ALA A 757 -8.18 -29.84 16.15
C ALA A 757 -7.49 -30.13 17.51
N THR A 758 -6.56 -31.08 17.62
CA THR A 758 -5.92 -31.51 18.88
C THR A 758 -4.39 -31.51 18.87
N SER A 759 -3.73 -30.88 17.88
CA SER A 759 -2.25 -30.90 17.82
C SER A 759 -1.61 -29.98 18.87
N ALA A 760 -0.63 -30.51 19.62
CA ALA A 760 0.25 -29.77 20.56
C ALA A 760 -0.43 -29.11 21.77
N VAL A 761 -1.22 -29.87 22.52
CA VAL A 761 -1.87 -29.45 23.78
C VAL A 761 -1.58 -30.46 24.90
N ASP A 762 -1.57 -30.00 26.15
CA ASP A 762 -1.49 -30.84 27.34
C ASP A 762 -2.73 -31.74 27.49
N SER A 763 -2.59 -32.88 28.18
CA SER A 763 -3.63 -33.90 28.26
C SER A 763 -4.96 -33.42 28.85
N GLU A 764 -4.92 -32.52 29.84
CA GLU A 764 -6.14 -31.94 30.43
C GLU A 764 -6.87 -31.05 29.42
N THR A 765 -6.12 -30.23 28.67
CA THR A 765 -6.68 -29.37 27.64
C THR A 765 -7.15 -30.16 26.41
N GLU A 766 -6.46 -31.25 26.06
CA GLU A 766 -6.88 -32.17 25.00
C GLU A 766 -8.24 -32.79 25.31
N ASP A 767 -8.48 -33.20 26.55
CA ASP A 767 -9.76 -33.76 26.96
C ASP A 767 -10.90 -32.74 26.87
N LYS A 768 -10.67 -31.50 27.33
CA LYS A 768 -11.65 -30.41 27.20
C LYS A 768 -11.98 -30.11 25.73
N ILE A 769 -10.97 -30.08 24.86
CA ILE A 769 -11.14 -29.87 23.42
C ILE A 769 -11.93 -31.03 22.80
N ARG A 770 -11.59 -32.27 23.17
CA ARG A 770 -12.30 -33.47 22.72
C ARG A 770 -13.79 -33.39 23.06
N ARG A 771 -14.15 -33.10 24.30
CA ARG A 771 -15.55 -32.94 24.73
C ARG A 771 -16.25 -31.80 23.98
N ALA A 772 -15.56 -30.67 23.77
CA ALA A 772 -16.08 -29.55 22.99
C ALA A 772 -16.38 -29.92 21.53
N ILE A 773 -15.51 -30.72 20.90
CA ILE A 773 -15.73 -31.26 19.54
C ILE A 773 -16.91 -32.22 19.54
N GLU A 774 -17.04 -33.09 20.54
CA GLU A 774 -18.16 -34.04 20.64
C GLU A 774 -19.49 -33.32 20.72
N SER A 775 -19.62 -32.29 21.57
CA SER A 775 -20.79 -31.41 21.62
C SER A 775 -21.06 -30.72 20.28
N LEU A 776 -20.01 -30.25 19.60
CA LEU A 776 -20.12 -29.56 18.31
C LEU A 776 -20.58 -30.48 17.17
N VAL A 777 -20.26 -31.78 17.20
CA VAL A 777 -20.54 -32.74 16.11
C VAL A 777 -21.98 -33.28 16.14
N GLN A 778 -22.63 -33.29 17.30
CA GLN A 778 -23.98 -33.84 17.45
C GLN A 778 -24.98 -33.26 16.44
N ASN A 779 -25.73 -34.14 15.77
CA ASN A 779 -26.76 -33.80 14.78
C ASN A 779 -26.27 -32.97 13.57
N ARG A 780 -24.99 -33.09 13.20
CA ARG A 780 -24.39 -32.36 12.08
C ARG A 780 -23.55 -33.26 11.20
N THR A 781 -23.65 -33.08 9.90
CA THR A 781 -22.75 -33.76 8.95
C THR A 781 -21.35 -33.22 9.14
N THR A 782 -20.39 -34.09 9.41
CA THR A 782 -19.03 -33.68 9.77
C THR A 782 -18.00 -34.31 8.86
N ILE A 783 -17.12 -33.49 8.28
CA ILE A 783 -15.91 -33.93 7.58
C ILE A 783 -14.72 -33.65 8.49
N ALA A 784 -14.07 -34.70 8.98
CA ALA A 784 -12.93 -34.58 9.88
C ALA A 784 -11.64 -35.04 9.19
N ILE A 785 -10.65 -34.17 9.10
CA ILE A 785 -9.26 -34.55 8.80
C ILE A 785 -8.56 -34.70 10.14
N ALA A 786 -7.97 -35.86 10.40
CA ALA A 786 -7.12 -36.03 11.56
C ALA A 786 -5.79 -36.67 11.19
N HIS A 787 -4.72 -36.15 11.79
CA HIS A 787 -3.43 -36.81 11.87
C HIS A 787 -3.33 -37.76 13.08
N ARG A 788 -4.19 -37.58 14.10
CA ARG A 788 -4.34 -38.50 15.24
C ARG A 788 -5.51 -39.45 15.01
N LEU A 789 -5.21 -40.73 14.95
CA LEU A 789 -6.19 -41.79 14.70
C LEU A 789 -7.26 -41.91 15.82
N SER A 790 -6.98 -41.46 17.04
CA SER A 790 -7.94 -41.44 18.15
C SER A 790 -9.18 -40.60 17.85
N THR A 791 -9.03 -39.47 17.15
CA THR A 791 -10.14 -38.61 16.72
C THR A 791 -11.01 -39.27 15.65
N LEU A 792 -10.41 -40.14 14.82
CA LEU A 792 -11.09 -40.81 13.71
C LEU A 792 -11.81 -42.10 14.13
N ARG A 793 -11.54 -42.65 15.32
CA ARG A 793 -12.23 -43.86 15.83
C ARG A 793 -13.74 -43.69 15.93
N ARG A 794 -14.23 -42.47 16.14
CA ARG A 794 -15.65 -42.15 16.25
C ARG A 794 -16.30 -41.76 14.92
N ALA A 795 -15.52 -41.71 13.83
CA ALA A 795 -16.10 -41.49 12.51
C ALA A 795 -16.96 -42.69 12.11
N SER A 796 -18.13 -42.41 11.54
CA SER A 796 -19.03 -43.42 11.00
C SER A 796 -18.33 -44.22 9.91
N ARG A 797 -17.63 -43.52 9.01
CA ARG A 797 -16.85 -44.07 7.89
C ARG A 797 -15.56 -43.28 7.69
N LEU A 798 -14.56 -43.94 7.12
CA LEU A 798 -13.27 -43.36 6.80
C LEU A 798 -13.03 -43.41 5.29
N ALA A 799 -12.65 -42.28 4.71
CA ALA A 799 -12.22 -42.12 3.32
C ALA A 799 -10.69 -42.03 3.28
N VAL A 800 -10.06 -43.05 2.69
CA VAL A 800 -8.59 -43.17 2.64
C VAL A 800 -8.09 -42.70 1.27
N LEU A 801 -7.34 -41.60 1.28
CA LEU A 801 -6.79 -40.96 0.08
C LEU A 801 -5.32 -41.30 -0.11
N GLU A 802 -4.93 -41.65 -1.34
CA GLU A 802 -3.54 -41.81 -1.76
C GLU A 802 -3.31 -41.11 -3.09
N LYS A 803 -2.33 -40.19 -3.14
CA LYS A 803 -1.96 -39.43 -4.36
C LYS A 803 -3.18 -38.83 -5.10
N GLY A 804 -4.17 -38.37 -4.34
CA GLY A 804 -5.38 -37.72 -4.87
C GLY A 804 -6.53 -38.65 -5.24
N VAL A 805 -6.37 -39.97 -5.08
CA VAL A 805 -7.40 -40.98 -5.39
C VAL A 805 -7.99 -41.54 -4.10
N LEU A 806 -9.30 -41.80 -4.08
CA LEU A 806 -9.96 -42.54 -3.01
C LEU A 806 -9.70 -44.04 -3.18
N VAL A 807 -8.89 -44.62 -2.28
CA VAL A 807 -8.45 -46.02 -2.36
C VAL A 807 -9.34 -46.94 -1.52
N GLU A 808 -9.74 -46.49 -0.33
CA GLU A 808 -10.56 -47.28 0.59
C GLU A 808 -11.66 -46.41 1.21
N LEU A 809 -12.84 -47.00 1.40
CA LEU A 809 -13.99 -46.35 2.03
C LEU A 809 -14.75 -47.39 2.85
N GLY A 810 -14.83 -47.19 4.17
CA GLY A 810 -15.49 -48.16 5.05
C GLY A 810 -15.44 -47.76 6.52
N THR A 811 -15.99 -48.61 7.38
CA THR A 811 -15.88 -48.41 8.83
C THR A 811 -14.47 -48.71 9.32
N HIS A 812 -14.14 -48.22 10.51
CA HIS A 812 -12.84 -48.48 11.14
C HIS A 812 -12.50 -49.99 11.22
N ALA A 813 -13.49 -50.82 11.57
CA ALA A 813 -13.31 -52.27 11.68
C ALA A 813 -13.09 -52.96 10.32
N GLU A 814 -13.84 -52.54 9.29
CA GLU A 814 -13.70 -53.07 7.92
C GLU A 814 -12.31 -52.78 7.33
N LEU A 815 -11.82 -51.56 7.50
CA LEU A 815 -10.53 -51.14 6.95
C LEU A 815 -9.33 -51.79 7.67
N LEU A 816 -9.47 -52.11 8.96
CA LEU A 816 -8.45 -52.85 9.72
C LEU A 816 -8.40 -54.34 9.38
N ALA A 817 -9.52 -54.92 8.98
CA ALA A 817 -9.59 -56.31 8.54
C ALA A 817 -8.87 -56.54 7.20
N HIS A 818 -8.72 -55.49 6.39
CA HIS A 818 -8.03 -55.56 5.10
C HIS A 818 -6.51 -55.66 5.30
N GLU A 819 -5.92 -56.85 5.14
CA GLU A 819 -4.52 -57.10 5.51
C GLU A 819 -3.49 -56.25 4.74
N ASP A 820 -3.74 -56.02 3.45
CA ASP A 820 -2.88 -55.20 2.59
C ASP A 820 -3.34 -53.73 2.49
N GLY A 821 -4.31 -53.34 3.32
CA GLY A 821 -4.93 -52.01 3.26
C GLY A 821 -3.95 -50.88 3.59
N LEU A 822 -4.11 -49.73 2.92
CA LEU A 822 -3.35 -48.52 3.22
C LEU A 822 -3.68 -48.02 4.64
N PHE A 823 -4.94 -48.08 5.04
CA PHE A 823 -5.35 -47.70 6.40
C PHE A 823 -4.64 -48.52 7.47
N LYS A 824 -4.62 -49.86 7.35
CA LYS A 824 -3.94 -50.76 8.30
C LYS A 824 -2.44 -50.46 8.41
N ARG A 825 -1.77 -50.13 7.30
CA ARG A 825 -0.36 -49.74 7.26
C ARG A 825 -0.09 -48.39 7.92
N LEU A 826 -0.99 -47.41 7.75
CA LEU A 826 -0.90 -46.12 8.45
C LEU A 826 -1.17 -46.29 9.95
N TRP A 827 -2.15 -47.13 10.30
CA TRP A 827 -2.52 -47.46 11.66
C TRP A 827 -1.37 -48.11 12.44
N SER A 828 -0.77 -49.16 11.89
CA SER A 828 0.34 -49.88 12.54
C SER A 828 1.56 -48.98 12.78
N LYS A 829 1.89 -48.10 11.83
CA LYS A 829 2.98 -47.13 11.97
C LYS A 829 2.74 -46.09 13.06
N GLN A 830 1.51 -45.59 13.22
CA GLN A 830 1.21 -44.65 14.29
C GLN A 830 1.18 -45.33 15.67
N MET A 831 0.66 -46.56 15.75
CA MET A 831 0.68 -47.32 17.00
C MET A 831 2.10 -47.71 17.45
N SER A 832 3.02 -48.01 16.52
CA SER A 832 4.42 -48.27 16.88
C SER A 832 5.12 -47.02 17.43
N VAL A 833 4.83 -45.83 16.88
CA VAL A 833 5.37 -44.56 17.39
C VAL A 833 4.80 -44.22 18.76
N ALA A 834 3.50 -44.40 18.97
CA ALA A 834 2.85 -44.19 20.27
C ALA A 834 3.34 -45.18 21.34
N ALA A 835 3.61 -46.44 20.95
CA ALA A 835 4.20 -47.43 21.84
C ALA A 835 5.64 -47.08 22.24
N ASP A 836 6.48 -46.62 21.30
CA ASP A 836 7.85 -46.16 21.58
C ASP A 836 7.87 -44.90 22.48
N GLU A 837 6.94 -43.95 22.30
CA GLU A 837 6.80 -42.78 23.19
C GLU A 837 6.35 -43.18 24.61
N ALA A 838 5.39 -44.10 24.75
CA ALA A 838 4.94 -44.63 26.04
C ALA A 838 6.03 -45.42 26.79
N LEU A 839 6.87 -46.17 26.06
CA LEU A 839 8.04 -46.86 26.60
C LEU A 839 9.15 -45.89 27.06
N SER A 840 9.25 -44.70 26.45
CA SER A 840 10.24 -43.68 26.84
C SER A 840 9.82 -42.83 28.05
N THR A 841 8.52 -42.75 28.36
CA THR A 841 7.96 -41.94 29.45
C THR A 841 7.58 -42.74 30.70
N GLY A 842 7.74 -44.06 30.71
CA GLY A 842 7.50 -44.89 31.89
C GLY A 842 6.04 -44.92 32.38
N ALA A 843 5.09 -44.65 31.49
CA ALA A 843 3.66 -44.66 31.80
C ALA A 843 3.00 -45.92 31.21
N LEU A 844 3.29 -47.07 31.82
CA LEU A 844 2.57 -48.32 31.55
C LEU A 844 2.20 -49.00 32.87
N ALA A 845 1.22 -48.40 33.55
CA ALA A 845 0.28 -49.05 34.45
C ALA A 845 -0.93 -48.12 34.60
N GLU A 846 -2.14 -48.67 34.55
CA GLU A 846 -3.46 -48.00 34.60
C GLU A 846 -4.03 -47.52 33.25
N LEU A 847 -4.35 -48.48 32.37
CA LEU A 847 -5.44 -48.32 31.40
C LEU A 847 -6.13 -49.68 31.20
N GLU A 848 -6.83 -50.15 32.23
CA GLU A 848 -7.93 -51.11 32.07
C GLU A 848 -9.11 -50.62 32.91
N ASP A 849 -10.29 -50.65 32.27
CA ASP A 849 -11.62 -50.38 32.79
C ASP A 849 -11.93 -48.95 33.26
N THR A 850 -12.42 -48.13 32.32
CA THR A 850 -13.45 -47.12 32.66
C THR A 850 -14.71 -47.48 31.89
N THR A 851 -15.61 -48.12 32.63
CA THR A 851 -17.02 -48.28 32.31
C THR A 851 -17.62 -46.96 31.86
N GLU A 852 -18.52 -47.05 30.88
CA GLU A 852 -19.41 -45.99 30.41
C GLU A 852 -20.14 -45.35 31.61
N GLU A 853 -19.60 -44.27 32.16
CA GLU A 853 -20.39 -43.28 32.87
C GLU A 853 -20.97 -42.35 31.80
N GLU A 854 -22.25 -42.54 31.50
CA GLU A 854 -23.09 -41.49 30.94
C GLU A 854 -23.05 -40.30 31.90
N ALA A 855 -22.17 -39.34 31.64
CA ALA A 855 -22.17 -38.08 32.37
C ALA A 855 -23.51 -37.37 32.10
N PRO A 856 -24.31 -37.02 33.13
CA PRO A 856 -25.34 -36.03 32.95
C PRO A 856 -24.61 -34.71 32.64
N GLU A 857 -24.86 -34.12 31.47
CA GLU A 857 -24.44 -32.76 31.18
C GLU A 857 -25.18 -31.83 32.15
N GLU A 858 -24.59 -31.53 33.31
CA GLU A 858 -25.03 -30.45 34.18
C GLU A 858 -24.78 -29.13 33.44
N THR A 859 -25.74 -28.80 32.59
CA THR A 859 -25.81 -27.52 31.92
C THR A 859 -26.05 -26.47 33.00
N MET A 860 -25.24 -25.42 33.00
CA MET A 860 -25.32 -24.31 33.95
C MET A 860 -26.75 -23.79 34.05
N LEU A 861 -27.23 -23.68 35.29
CA LEU A 861 -28.62 -23.30 35.55
C LEU A 861 -28.85 -21.84 35.14
N ARG A 862 -29.86 -21.61 34.30
CA ARG A 862 -30.34 -20.27 33.98
C ARG A 862 -31.32 -19.82 35.06
N LEU A 863 -31.00 -18.74 35.77
CA LEU A 863 -31.87 -18.17 36.78
C LEU A 863 -32.77 -17.07 36.19
N ASP A 864 -34.04 -17.06 36.58
CA ASP A 864 -34.97 -16.00 36.19
C ASP A 864 -34.94 -14.84 37.20
N PRO A 865 -34.61 -13.60 36.80
CA PRO A 865 -34.43 -12.48 37.72
C PRO A 865 -35.67 -12.15 38.57
N GLU A 866 -36.87 -12.36 38.03
CA GLU A 866 -38.12 -12.06 38.73
C GLU A 866 -38.45 -13.10 39.83
N GLU A 867 -37.89 -14.31 39.72
CA GLU A 867 -38.14 -15.43 40.62
C GLU A 867 -36.96 -15.74 41.55
N THR A 868 -35.82 -15.07 41.33
CA THR A 868 -34.57 -15.30 42.06
C THR A 868 -34.42 -14.30 43.21
N ARG A 869 -34.19 -14.81 44.42
CA ARG A 869 -33.82 -14.02 45.60
C ARG A 869 -32.36 -14.26 45.97
N LEU A 870 -31.63 -13.18 46.23
CA LEU A 870 -30.22 -13.19 46.60
C LEU A 870 -30.05 -12.62 48.00
N ALA A 871 -29.39 -13.37 48.88
CA ALA A 871 -29.02 -12.91 50.22
C ALA A 871 -27.50 -13.02 50.39
N ILE A 872 -26.90 -12.09 51.13
CA ILE A 872 -25.48 -12.14 51.46
C ILE A 872 -25.29 -13.18 52.56
N GLU A 873 -24.42 -14.17 52.31
CA GLU A 873 -23.99 -15.11 53.33
C GLU A 873 -22.72 -14.58 54.04
N ASP A 874 -21.74 -14.16 53.24
CA ASP A 874 -20.49 -13.50 53.66
C ASP A 874 -20.16 -12.36 52.66
N ASP A 875 -19.20 -11.47 52.96
CA ASP A 875 -18.85 -10.31 52.11
C ASP A 875 -18.58 -10.63 50.63
N LEU A 876 -18.23 -11.88 50.30
CA LEU A 876 -17.91 -12.36 48.95
C LEU A 876 -18.89 -13.40 48.39
N PHE A 877 -19.79 -13.95 49.21
CA PHE A 877 -20.64 -15.08 48.85
C PHE A 877 -22.13 -14.75 49.01
N LEU A 878 -22.92 -15.29 48.08
CA LEU A 878 -24.37 -15.16 48.03
C LEU A 878 -25.04 -16.51 48.24
N GLN A 879 -26.12 -16.50 49.01
CA GLN A 879 -27.14 -17.53 48.99
C GLN A 879 -28.18 -17.19 47.92
N VAL A 880 -28.50 -18.17 47.07
CA VAL A 880 -29.44 -18.04 45.94
C VAL A 880 -30.66 -18.91 46.22
N SER A 881 -31.84 -18.31 46.22
CA SER A 881 -33.12 -19.00 46.39
C SER A 881 -34.03 -18.77 45.19
N GLY A 882 -34.69 -19.83 44.71
CA GLY A 882 -35.74 -19.77 43.69
C GLY A 882 -37.14 -19.85 44.30
N ARG A 883 -38.15 -20.16 43.47
CA ARG A 883 -39.53 -20.38 43.94
C ARG A 883 -39.67 -21.56 44.90
N ASP A 884 -38.89 -22.62 44.70
CA ASP A 884 -39.03 -23.90 45.40
C ASP A 884 -38.05 -24.09 46.58
N GLY A 885 -37.30 -23.04 46.96
CA GLY A 885 -36.37 -23.07 48.10
C GLY A 885 -34.98 -22.52 47.77
N VAL A 886 -34.02 -22.83 48.64
CA VAL A 886 -32.60 -22.48 48.45
C VAL A 886 -32.02 -23.37 47.35
N LEU A 887 -31.49 -22.76 46.30
CA LEU A 887 -30.86 -23.45 45.16
C LEU A 887 -29.36 -23.64 45.40
N PHE A 888 -28.70 -22.60 45.89
CA PHE A 888 -27.28 -22.63 46.23
C PHE A 888 -27.06 -21.91 47.56
N GLU A 889 -26.43 -22.59 48.50
CA GLU A 889 -26.13 -21.99 49.80
C GLU A 889 -25.04 -20.93 49.68
N LYS A 890 -23.97 -21.23 48.93
CA LYS A 890 -22.76 -20.42 48.87
C LYS A 890 -22.18 -20.33 47.46
N VAL A 891 -22.39 -19.19 46.79
CA VAL A 891 -21.83 -18.92 45.45
C VAL A 891 -21.22 -17.53 45.32
N ARG A 892 -20.20 -17.42 44.49
CA ARG A 892 -19.46 -16.19 44.25
C ARG A 892 -19.86 -15.55 42.91
N PRO A 893 -20.48 -14.36 42.90
CA PRO A 893 -20.88 -13.71 41.66
C PRO A 893 -19.69 -13.16 40.87
N ALA A 894 -19.72 -13.28 39.55
CA ALA A 894 -18.74 -12.79 38.58
C ALA A 894 -19.43 -12.02 37.46
N ARG A 895 -18.87 -10.89 37.02
CA ARG A 895 -19.33 -10.20 35.80
C ARG A 895 -18.73 -10.87 34.58
N SER A 896 -19.56 -11.30 33.64
CA SER A 896 -19.08 -11.86 32.37
C SER A 896 -18.59 -10.78 31.41
N PHE A 897 -19.20 -9.59 31.46
CA PHE A 897 -18.83 -8.41 30.67
C PHE A 897 -18.57 -7.22 31.61
N PRO A 898 -17.46 -7.22 32.37
CA PRO A 898 -17.20 -6.20 33.39
C PRO A 898 -17.13 -4.77 32.86
N LEU A 899 -16.77 -4.60 31.58
CA LEU A 899 -16.47 -3.30 30.97
C LEU A 899 -17.61 -2.81 30.08
N THR A 900 -18.14 -3.67 29.21
CA THR A 900 -19.16 -3.28 28.21
C THR A 900 -20.59 -3.43 28.72
N ALA A 901 -20.87 -4.40 29.59
CA ALA A 901 -22.22 -4.72 30.04
C ALA A 901 -22.26 -5.32 31.46
N PRO A 902 -21.87 -4.55 32.50
CA PRO A 902 -21.56 -5.06 33.84
C PRO A 902 -22.76 -5.66 34.61
N TRP A 903 -23.98 -5.40 34.17
CA TRP A 903 -25.23 -5.83 34.82
C TRP A 903 -26.10 -6.72 33.93
N GLU A 904 -25.63 -7.03 32.73
CA GLU A 904 -26.44 -7.74 31.73
C GLU A 904 -26.37 -9.26 31.92
N LEU A 905 -25.23 -9.77 32.37
CA LEU A 905 -25.01 -11.19 32.56
C LEU A 905 -23.98 -11.43 33.69
N ILE A 906 -24.44 -12.08 34.75
CA ILE A 906 -23.63 -12.45 35.93
C ILE A 906 -23.50 -13.96 35.99
N LEU A 907 -22.29 -14.45 36.18
CA LEU A 907 -22.01 -15.84 36.49
C LEU A 907 -21.98 -16.03 38.00
N LEU A 908 -22.46 -17.17 38.46
CA LEU A 908 -22.39 -17.60 39.84
C LEU A 908 -21.45 -18.80 39.86
N CYS A 909 -20.32 -18.62 40.53
CA CYS A 909 -19.30 -19.64 40.67
C CYS A 909 -19.41 -20.33 42.03
N ASP A 910 -19.10 -21.61 42.09
CA ASP A 910 -18.93 -22.31 43.37
C ASP A 910 -17.62 -21.87 44.08
N GLU A 911 -17.25 -22.59 45.15
CA GLU A 911 -16.03 -22.32 45.91
C GLU A 911 -14.73 -22.63 45.13
N GLU A 912 -14.80 -23.47 44.09
CA GLU A 912 -13.68 -23.85 43.22
C GLU A 912 -13.59 -22.97 41.96
N ASP A 913 -14.37 -21.90 41.90
CA ASP A 913 -14.46 -20.99 40.77
C ASP A 913 -15.02 -21.62 39.48
N GLN A 914 -15.76 -22.72 39.60
CA GLN A 914 -16.50 -23.30 38.49
C GLN A 914 -17.87 -22.62 38.36
N PRO A 915 -18.23 -22.11 37.17
CA PRO A 915 -19.56 -21.51 36.96
C PRO A 915 -20.67 -22.57 37.03
N VAL A 916 -21.59 -22.41 37.98
CA VAL A 916 -22.71 -23.36 38.23
C VAL A 916 -24.07 -22.80 37.80
N ALA A 917 -24.23 -21.47 37.82
CA ALA A 917 -25.44 -20.80 37.36
C ALA A 917 -25.11 -19.45 36.70
N PHE A 918 -26.04 -18.92 35.90
CA PHE A 918 -25.97 -17.54 35.43
C PHE A 918 -27.29 -16.80 35.60
N LEU A 919 -27.18 -15.50 35.80
CA LEU A 919 -28.28 -14.58 36.00
C LEU A 919 -28.22 -13.46 34.95
N PRO A 920 -29.12 -13.49 33.94
CA PRO A 920 -29.23 -12.45 32.93
C PRO A 920 -30.04 -11.25 33.46
N HIS A 921 -29.92 -10.09 32.81
CA HIS A 921 -30.75 -8.90 33.06
C HIS A 921 -30.95 -8.56 34.55
N THR A 922 -29.87 -8.53 35.33
CA THR A 922 -29.91 -8.37 36.80
C THR A 922 -30.64 -7.12 37.31
N LYS A 923 -30.86 -6.11 36.48
CA LYS A 923 -31.69 -4.94 36.81
C LYS A 923 -33.18 -5.27 37.06
N ALA A 924 -33.64 -6.43 36.62
CA ALA A 924 -34.98 -6.93 36.87
C ALA A 924 -35.14 -7.64 38.22
N LEU A 925 -34.04 -7.82 38.98
CA LEU A 925 -34.10 -8.31 40.36
C LEU A 925 -34.86 -7.33 41.26
N GLU A 926 -35.48 -7.88 42.32
CA GLU A 926 -35.95 -7.09 43.45
C GLU A 926 -34.80 -6.27 44.08
N ASP A 927 -35.09 -5.05 44.52
CA ASP A 927 -34.09 -4.08 45.02
C ASP A 927 -33.15 -4.67 46.09
N ALA A 928 -33.68 -5.47 47.02
CA ALA A 928 -32.89 -6.12 48.06
C ALA A 928 -31.86 -7.12 47.49
N SER A 929 -32.29 -7.95 46.53
CA SER A 929 -31.42 -8.93 45.86
C SER A 929 -30.39 -8.23 44.98
N PHE A 930 -30.77 -7.14 44.30
CA PHE A 930 -29.85 -6.32 43.51
C PHE A 930 -28.78 -5.67 44.39
N GLN A 931 -29.13 -5.17 45.58
CA GLN A 931 -28.17 -4.60 46.53
C GLN A 931 -27.20 -5.64 47.08
N ALA A 932 -27.69 -6.84 47.43
CA ALA A 932 -26.85 -7.96 47.87
C ALA A 932 -25.81 -8.33 46.80
N LEU A 933 -26.27 -8.51 45.55
CA LEU A 933 -25.42 -8.78 44.41
C LEU A 933 -24.39 -7.66 44.16
N HIS A 934 -24.83 -6.41 44.22
CA HIS A 934 -23.97 -5.25 44.05
C HIS A 934 -22.85 -5.21 45.10
N GLN A 935 -23.16 -5.54 46.36
CA GLN A 935 -22.18 -5.57 47.45
C GLN A 935 -21.12 -6.66 47.26
N CYS A 936 -21.51 -7.88 46.90
CA CYS A 936 -20.52 -8.95 46.65
C CYS A 936 -19.67 -8.65 45.41
N LEU A 937 -20.26 -8.13 44.33
CA LEU A 937 -19.52 -7.74 43.13
C LEU A 937 -18.59 -6.55 43.34
N PHE A 938 -18.92 -5.65 44.27
CA PHE A 938 -18.09 -4.49 44.61
C PHE A 938 -16.71 -4.91 45.10
N TRP A 939 -16.62 -5.96 45.91
CA TRP A 939 -15.35 -6.47 46.41
C TRP A 939 -14.53 -7.21 45.34
N ARG A 940 -15.18 -7.84 44.37
CA ARG A 940 -14.51 -8.60 43.29
C ARG A 940 -13.99 -7.71 42.15
N TYR A 941 -14.78 -6.76 41.67
CA TYR A 941 -14.41 -5.87 40.56
C TYR A 941 -14.17 -4.46 41.09
N PHE A 942 -13.20 -4.33 41.99
CA PHE A 942 -12.91 -3.05 42.59
C PHE A 942 -12.07 -2.16 41.63
N VAL A 943 -12.80 -1.45 40.78
CA VAL A 943 -12.50 -0.34 39.87
C VAL A 943 -12.26 1.07 40.46
N PRO A 944 -11.13 1.52 41.07
CA PRO A 944 -11.04 2.90 41.55
C PRO A 944 -11.32 3.90 40.43
N GLN A 945 -12.30 4.79 40.66
CA GLN A 945 -12.69 5.78 39.67
C GLN A 945 -11.81 7.01 39.84
N ILE A 946 -11.13 7.42 38.77
CA ILE A 946 -10.35 8.66 38.73
C ILE A 946 -11.33 9.82 38.65
N LEU A 947 -11.30 10.69 39.65
CA LEU A 947 -12.11 11.89 39.75
C LEU A 947 -11.35 13.11 39.22
N GLU A 948 -10.03 13.15 39.43
CA GLU A 948 -9.16 14.26 39.03
C GLU A 948 -7.79 13.74 38.61
N ILE A 949 -7.25 14.26 37.51
CA ILE A 949 -5.85 14.08 37.10
C ILE A 949 -5.10 15.36 37.46
N ARG A 950 -4.17 15.26 38.43
CA ARG A 950 -3.34 16.39 38.89
C ARG A 950 -2.13 16.58 37.99
N SER A 951 -1.50 15.49 37.59
CA SER A 951 -0.25 15.52 36.83
C SER A 951 -0.11 14.23 36.02
N VAL A 952 0.37 14.35 34.78
CA VAL A 952 0.90 13.21 34.02
C VAL A 952 2.22 13.62 33.41
N ALA A 953 3.27 12.87 33.73
CA ALA A 953 4.64 13.13 33.25
C ALA A 953 5.20 11.89 32.55
N VAL A 954 5.91 12.08 31.42
CA VAL A 954 6.62 10.99 30.75
C VAL A 954 7.90 10.70 31.51
N GLU A 955 8.05 9.49 32.04
CA GLU A 955 9.27 9.01 32.67
C GLU A 955 9.96 8.01 31.73
N SER A 956 11.24 8.23 31.43
CA SER A 956 12.18 7.33 30.73
C SER A 956 11.56 6.25 29.82
N GLY A 957 11.48 6.51 28.52
CA GLY A 957 10.90 5.59 27.53
C GLY A 957 9.46 5.98 27.16
N SER A 958 8.57 4.98 26.99
CA SER A 958 7.13 5.18 26.71
C SER A 958 6.24 5.16 27.97
N ALA A 959 6.84 5.17 29.16
CA ALA A 959 6.11 5.09 30.41
C ALA A 959 5.65 6.48 30.86
N THR A 960 4.44 6.55 31.42
CA THR A 960 3.87 7.79 31.96
C THR A 960 3.54 7.60 33.43
N LYS A 961 3.97 8.53 34.27
CA LYS A 961 3.58 8.62 35.67
C LYS A 961 2.31 9.45 35.80
N TRP A 962 1.32 8.92 36.49
CA TRP A 962 0.01 9.52 36.70
C TRP A 962 -0.18 9.83 38.18
N ASP A 963 -0.42 11.09 38.50
CA ASP A 963 -0.84 11.55 39.82
C ASP A 963 -2.32 11.94 39.75
N VAL A 964 -3.16 11.14 40.39
CA VAL A 964 -4.62 11.24 40.28
C VAL A 964 -5.30 11.19 41.65
N VAL A 965 -6.45 11.84 41.74
CA VAL A 965 -7.38 11.67 42.86
C VAL A 965 -8.45 10.69 42.42
N THR A 966 -8.59 9.60 43.16
CA THR A 966 -9.64 8.61 42.94
C THR A 966 -10.75 8.75 43.99
N ASN A 967 -11.87 8.06 43.78
CA ASN A 967 -12.89 7.87 44.81
C ASN A 967 -12.40 7.16 46.08
N ARG A 968 -11.12 6.72 46.14
CA ARG A 968 -10.43 6.17 47.30
C ARG A 968 -9.27 7.02 47.81
N GLY A 969 -9.19 8.28 47.37
CA GLY A 969 -8.11 9.19 47.72
C GLY A 969 -7.01 9.27 46.67
N GLU A 970 -5.91 9.91 47.04
CA GLU A 970 -4.81 10.24 46.14
C GLU A 970 -3.97 9.00 45.80
N ARG A 971 -3.63 8.85 44.51
CA ARG A 971 -2.81 7.75 44.00
C ARG A 971 -1.79 8.28 43.01
N SER A 972 -0.59 7.71 43.04
CA SER A 972 0.46 7.93 42.05
C SER A 972 0.88 6.58 41.51
N PHE A 973 0.86 6.40 40.19
CA PHE A 973 1.18 5.13 39.56
C PHE A 973 1.83 5.31 38.18
N LEU A 974 2.50 4.26 37.69
CA LEU A 974 3.19 4.27 36.41
C LEU A 974 2.43 3.42 35.38
N VAL A 975 2.27 3.93 34.17
CA VAL A 975 1.67 3.21 33.03
C VAL A 975 2.78 2.96 32.02
N LYS A 976 3.12 1.69 31.75
CA LYS A 976 4.32 1.32 30.96
C LYS A 976 4.12 1.49 29.45
N LYS A 977 2.93 1.17 28.95
CA LYS A 977 2.60 1.22 27.51
C LYS A 977 1.29 1.97 27.28
N ARG A 978 1.18 2.63 26.12
CA ARG A 978 -0.06 3.29 25.70
C ARG A 978 -1.24 2.30 25.57
N SER A 979 -0.97 1.02 25.32
CA SER A 979 -1.97 -0.07 25.31
C SER A 979 -2.60 -0.36 26.67
N ASP A 980 -1.97 0.11 27.75
CA ASP A 980 -2.43 -0.13 29.12
C ASP A 980 -3.46 0.94 29.53
N ALA A 981 -3.66 1.97 28.70
CA ALA A 981 -4.79 2.90 28.74
C ALA A 981 -5.73 2.59 27.55
N ARG A 982 -6.91 2.03 27.83
CA ARG A 982 -7.87 1.50 26.86
C ARG A 982 -9.10 2.38 26.76
N THR A 983 -9.52 2.71 25.56
CA THR A 983 -10.77 3.42 25.28
C THR A 983 -11.86 2.38 25.01
N LEU A 984 -12.88 2.28 25.88
CA LEU A 984 -14.00 1.32 25.73
C LEU A 984 -15.16 1.88 24.92
N ASP A 985 -15.32 3.20 24.99
CA ASP A 985 -16.24 4.06 24.26
C ASP A 985 -15.39 5.30 23.92
N PRO A 986 -15.54 5.99 22.77
CA PRO A 986 -14.84 7.24 22.47
C PRO A 986 -14.73 8.25 23.63
N ARG A 987 -15.57 8.12 24.67
CA ARG A 987 -15.56 8.99 25.85
C ARG A 987 -15.01 8.40 27.15
N ARG A 988 -14.77 7.10 27.29
CA ARG A 988 -14.34 6.46 28.56
C ARG A 988 -12.99 5.76 28.44
N LEU A 989 -12.13 5.93 29.45
CA LEU A 989 -10.76 5.39 29.45
C LEU A 989 -10.52 4.49 30.68
N PHE A 990 -10.02 3.28 30.48
CA PHE A 990 -9.54 2.40 31.55
C PHE A 990 -8.03 2.36 31.55
N ILE A 991 -7.41 2.61 32.71
CA ILE A 991 -5.95 2.66 32.86
C ILE A 991 -5.51 1.49 33.74
N THR A 992 -4.50 0.76 33.30
CA THR A 992 -3.82 -0.27 34.09
C THR A 992 -2.41 0.20 34.40
N ASP A 993 -2.03 0.19 35.67
CA ASP A 993 -0.68 0.56 36.08
C ASP A 993 0.33 -0.59 35.87
N SER A 994 1.59 -0.31 36.18
CA SER A 994 2.71 -1.25 36.05
C SER A 994 2.68 -2.42 37.02
N GLU A 995 1.86 -2.32 38.07
CA GLU A 995 1.63 -3.32 39.10
C GLU A 995 0.34 -4.13 38.83
N GLY A 996 -0.41 -3.77 37.79
CA GLY A 996 -1.65 -4.44 37.39
C GLY A 996 -2.92 -3.84 38.02
N ASN A 997 -2.83 -2.75 38.80
CA ASN A 997 -4.00 -2.09 39.35
C ASN A 997 -4.75 -1.37 38.22
N ARG A 998 -6.07 -1.58 38.19
CA ARG A 998 -6.97 -0.97 37.21
C ARG A 998 -7.59 0.30 37.77
N TYR A 999 -7.83 1.28 36.91
CA TYR A 999 -8.47 2.55 37.21
C TYR A 999 -9.47 2.92 36.11
N ASN A 1000 -10.65 3.39 36.47
CA ASN A 1000 -11.68 3.80 35.53
C ASN A 1000 -11.72 5.33 35.46
N LEU A 1001 -11.49 5.88 34.28
CA LEU A 1001 -11.69 7.30 34.00
C LEU A 1001 -13.07 7.48 33.34
N PRO A 1002 -13.99 8.23 33.98
CA PRO A 1002 -15.33 8.48 33.46
C PRO A 1002 -15.31 9.30 32.16
N ASP A 1003 -16.49 9.64 31.62
CA ASP A 1003 -16.63 10.40 30.37
C ASP A 1003 -15.70 11.63 30.39
N TYR A 1004 -14.93 11.85 29.33
CA TYR A 1004 -14.07 13.04 29.19
C TYR A 1004 -14.82 14.35 29.54
N GLY A 1005 -16.11 14.44 29.19
CA GLY A 1005 -16.97 15.58 29.51
C GLY A 1005 -17.28 15.77 31.00
N ASP A 1006 -17.15 14.71 31.80
CA ASP A 1006 -17.39 14.71 33.25
C ASP A 1006 -16.11 15.06 34.04
N LEU A 1007 -14.95 15.11 33.39
CA LEU A 1007 -13.68 15.47 34.02
C LEU A 1007 -13.54 16.99 34.19
N LEU A 1008 -12.85 17.40 35.25
CA LEU A 1008 -12.51 18.80 35.47
C LEU A 1008 -11.62 19.33 34.32
N PRO A 1009 -11.75 20.61 33.89
CA PRO A 1009 -10.97 21.19 32.79
C PRO A 1009 -9.43 20.98 32.87
N PRO A 1010 -8.78 21.02 34.05
CA PRO A 1010 -7.34 20.72 34.16
C PRO A 1010 -6.99 19.27 33.76
N SER A 1011 -7.86 18.32 34.08
CA SER A 1011 -7.69 16.91 33.75
C SER A 1011 -7.91 16.64 32.26
N GLN A 1012 -8.84 17.38 31.64
CA GLN A 1012 -9.05 17.39 30.19
C GLN A 1012 -7.78 17.82 29.43
N VAL A 1013 -7.16 18.94 29.84
CA VAL A 1013 -5.91 19.45 29.25
C VAL A 1013 -4.73 18.47 29.44
N ALA A 1014 -4.67 17.77 30.57
CA ALA A 1014 -3.65 16.76 30.81
C ALA A 1014 -3.75 15.56 29.84
N LEU A 1015 -4.98 15.13 29.53
CA LEU A 1015 -5.24 14.05 28.56
C LEU A 1015 -4.93 14.47 27.12
N GLU A 1016 -5.29 15.69 26.72
CA GLU A 1016 -4.98 16.23 25.39
C GLU A 1016 -3.46 16.27 25.14
N ARG A 1017 -2.66 16.60 26.16
CA ARG A 1017 -1.18 16.62 26.05
C ARG A 1017 -0.59 15.24 25.79
N LEU A 1018 -1.28 14.16 26.16
CA LEU A 1018 -0.85 12.78 25.94
C LEU A 1018 -1.38 12.20 24.61
N GLN A 1019 -2.15 12.98 23.84
CA GLN A 1019 -2.81 12.57 22.61
C GLN A 1019 -3.78 11.37 22.77
N PHE A 1020 -4.33 11.12 23.96
CA PHE A 1020 -5.28 10.01 24.17
C PHE A 1020 -6.68 10.28 23.60
N VAL A 1021 -7.00 11.54 23.34
CA VAL A 1021 -8.30 12.03 22.82
C VAL A 1021 -8.10 12.65 21.44
#